data_AF-A0A6L5Y8T3-F1
#
_entry.id   AF-A0A6L5Y8T3-F1
#
_cell.length_a   1.000
_cell.length_b   1.000
_cell.length_c   1.000
_cell.angle_alpha   90.00
_cell.angle_beta   90.00
_cell.angle_gamma   90.00
#
_symmetry.space_group_name_H-M   'P 1'
#
loop_
_entity.id
_entity.type
_entity.pdbx_description
1 polymer ?
#
loop_
_entity_poly.entity_id
_entity_poly.type
_entity_poly.pdbx_seq_one_letter_code
_entity_poly.pdbx_strand_id
1 'polypeptide(L)'
;MNFLTKSYLAYSHGEKTVSPWVILKPLGWLGSVIVRTRRAFYDHGVYASEEPPLPVISVGNLTTGGTNKTPFVEFIAEQLSRWGLKPGIVSRGYGGTTSEPVVVLNGNGDRSVVGDEPLLLSSRLTDVPVAVSSDRMADVAALLNHDIDIVVADDAFQHRRMVRDVDIVLVDATCPFGNGTSLPNGILRELPSSLSRAHAVVISKSDQTSPEALRRLKERISRWVSQERIFYSRLADPLWERWDGERFVPVGESMTAFSLIVFSAIGNPHSFRNTILKSGAAILHEFEFKDHHHYDVNDLQKIEDAARKSGGKAICCTEKDIFNLPRGYVPRVPLYVPRISALVEEPDRFWNVVVQALRPQIVVASNGYGEDAIGAKLARKAAQRFPQAEVCAFPLVGSGIPYKKIGVRILPPLSKSPTGGIIKYHLHDLYREIKAGLFRQISRQLSAWDQLRSSCRTVLCVGDAYLLCHTLWGQGKKALMVATAKTKFISGHWKLESFLYRKGCKKVWTRDEETAVELRQNGVTAVFEGNPIMDLSCDNTKETVPWGEGRRLLVLPGSRERAYKDLGLLLRALSKISERCAIAAVMVPAPSIDIDTLAKTAVGWEFDGLHLRRGMLDIVIYRGEVAEAAQGAELLLGLAGTANQVCAGLGVPVLSVIEKGKLVQKKLLGDSELLVEADADVLAEAALDLLADAGRLAYMSSEGRLRLGQSGALDAVLNYAAEHLGWKKRTFVYDELSKRVKFDG
;
A
#
# COMPACT_ATOMS: atom_id res chain seq x y z
N MET A 1 -32.69 4.82 -32.12
CA MET A 1 -32.66 3.75 -31.08
C MET A 1 -33.99 2.98 -31.08
N ASN A 2 -33.99 1.64 -31.14
CA ASN A 2 -35.21 0.81 -31.24
C ASN A 2 -36.02 0.76 -29.92
N PHE A 3 -37.35 0.56 -29.98
CA PHE A 3 -38.30 0.59 -28.85
C PHE A 3 -37.92 -0.32 -27.69
N LEU A 4 -37.45 -1.54 -27.99
CA LEU A 4 -36.98 -2.50 -26.98
C LEU A 4 -35.84 -1.94 -26.13
N THR A 5 -34.85 -1.32 -26.77
CA THR A 5 -33.71 -0.65 -26.10
C THR A 5 -34.17 0.50 -25.21
N LYS A 6 -35.08 1.35 -25.68
CA LYS A 6 -35.66 2.45 -24.87
C LYS A 6 -36.41 1.90 -23.66
N SER A 7 -37.21 0.85 -23.86
CA SER A 7 -37.97 0.18 -22.79
C SER A 7 -37.05 -0.46 -21.74
N TYR A 8 -35.98 -1.12 -22.18
CA TYR A 8 -34.98 -1.71 -21.30
C TYR A 8 -34.22 -0.65 -20.50
N LEU A 9 -33.75 0.41 -21.17
CA LEU A 9 -33.03 1.50 -20.51
C LEU A 9 -33.91 2.16 -19.44
N ALA A 10 -35.16 2.53 -19.76
CA ALA A 10 -36.10 3.10 -18.79
C ALA A 10 -36.32 2.19 -17.57
N TYR A 11 -36.41 0.87 -17.76
CA TYR A 11 -36.48 -0.08 -16.65
C TYR A 11 -35.17 -0.14 -15.85
N SER A 12 -34.02 -0.23 -16.51
CA SER A 12 -32.71 -0.33 -15.87
C SER A 12 -32.34 0.93 -15.07
N HIS A 13 -32.75 2.11 -15.56
CA HIS A 13 -32.61 3.41 -14.91
C HIS A 13 -33.64 3.62 -13.78
N GLY A 14 -34.62 2.72 -13.63
CA GLY A 14 -35.62 2.80 -12.58
C GLY A 14 -36.76 3.79 -12.85
N GLU A 15 -36.88 4.30 -14.08
CA GLU A 15 -37.99 5.18 -14.50
C GLU A 15 -39.32 4.42 -14.56
N LYS A 16 -39.27 3.09 -14.78
CA LYS A 16 -40.44 2.19 -14.77
C LYS A 16 -40.28 1.12 -13.70
N THR A 17 -41.25 1.02 -12.80
CA THR A 17 -41.30 -0.01 -11.75
C THR A 17 -41.82 -1.35 -12.26
N VAL A 18 -42.71 -1.34 -13.26
CA VAL A 18 -43.28 -2.55 -13.88
C VAL A 18 -42.81 -2.63 -15.34
N SER A 19 -42.15 -3.73 -15.70
CA SER A 19 -41.61 -3.95 -17.04
C SER A 19 -41.39 -5.43 -17.35
N PRO A 20 -41.54 -5.89 -18.61
CA PRO A 20 -41.22 -7.27 -19.00
C PRO A 20 -39.76 -7.67 -18.68
N TRP A 21 -38.86 -6.69 -18.62
CA TRP A 21 -37.44 -6.88 -18.32
C TRP A 21 -37.16 -7.37 -16.90
N VAL A 22 -38.16 -7.42 -16.00
CA VAL A 22 -38.06 -8.07 -14.68
C VAL A 22 -37.60 -9.53 -14.80
N ILE A 23 -37.83 -10.19 -15.94
CA ILE A 23 -37.33 -11.53 -16.23
C ILE A 23 -35.80 -11.65 -16.16
N LEU A 24 -35.06 -10.55 -16.30
CA LEU A 24 -33.60 -10.51 -16.20
C LEU A 24 -33.09 -10.46 -14.74
N LYS A 25 -33.97 -10.32 -13.74
CA LYS A 25 -33.60 -10.19 -12.33
C LYS A 25 -32.73 -11.34 -11.81
N PRO A 26 -32.96 -12.63 -12.16
CA PRO A 26 -32.06 -13.73 -11.80
C PRO A 26 -30.66 -13.56 -12.39
N LEU A 27 -30.54 -13.06 -13.62
CA LEU A 27 -29.25 -12.78 -14.25
C LEU A 27 -28.53 -11.61 -13.57
N GLY A 28 -29.26 -10.57 -13.17
CA GLY A 28 -28.71 -9.47 -12.36
C GLY A 28 -28.21 -9.95 -10.99
N TRP A 29 -28.93 -10.86 -10.34
CA TRP A 29 -28.47 -11.50 -9.09
C TRP A 29 -27.19 -12.30 -9.32
N LEU A 30 -27.13 -13.12 -10.37
CA LEU A 30 -25.93 -13.89 -10.72
C LEU A 30 -24.74 -12.95 -11.00
N GLY A 31 -24.95 -11.86 -11.74
CA GLY A 31 -23.94 -10.82 -11.95
C GLY A 31 -23.42 -10.23 -10.63
N SER A 32 -24.31 -9.97 -9.68
CA SER A 32 -23.92 -9.48 -8.35
C SER A 32 -23.08 -10.49 -7.55
N VAL A 33 -23.39 -11.79 -7.65
CA VAL A 33 -22.63 -12.87 -6.98
C VAL A 33 -21.22 -12.98 -7.59
N ILE A 34 -21.10 -12.93 -8.92
CA ILE A 34 -19.82 -12.96 -9.62
C ILE A 34 -18.94 -11.79 -9.16
N VAL A 35 -19.48 -10.56 -9.17
CA VAL A 35 -18.77 -9.36 -8.75
C VAL A 35 -18.35 -9.44 -7.28
N ARG A 36 -19.25 -9.88 -6.39
CA ARG A 36 -18.96 -10.04 -4.95
C ARG A 36 -17.85 -11.08 -4.71
N THR A 37 -17.89 -12.21 -5.41
CA THR A 37 -16.88 -13.27 -5.28
C THR A 37 -15.52 -12.79 -5.78
N ARG A 38 -15.49 -12.15 -6.96
CA ARG A 38 -14.28 -11.52 -7.49
C ARG A 38 -13.72 -10.49 -6.51
N ARG A 39 -14.58 -9.66 -5.90
CA ARG A 39 -14.19 -8.69 -4.88
C ARG A 39 -13.54 -9.39 -3.68
N ALA A 40 -14.15 -10.45 -3.16
CA ALA A 40 -13.61 -11.20 -2.02
C ALA A 40 -12.23 -11.80 -2.33
N PHE A 41 -11.99 -12.28 -3.56
CA PHE A 41 -10.67 -12.80 -3.95
C PHE A 41 -9.57 -11.73 -3.98
N TYR A 42 -9.88 -10.50 -4.39
CA TYR A 42 -8.93 -9.39 -4.26
C TYR A 42 -8.79 -8.93 -2.80
N ASP A 43 -9.87 -8.89 -2.03
CA ASP A 43 -9.87 -8.45 -0.63
C ASP A 43 -8.99 -9.34 0.29
N HIS A 44 -8.89 -10.63 -0.04
CA HIS A 44 -8.14 -11.62 0.75
C HIS A 44 -6.88 -12.15 0.04
N GLY A 45 -6.44 -11.50 -1.04
CA GLY A 45 -5.13 -11.75 -1.66
C GLY A 45 -5.03 -13.04 -2.47
N VAL A 46 -6.18 -13.66 -2.79
CA VAL A 46 -6.27 -14.78 -3.73
C VAL A 46 -5.88 -14.30 -5.14
N TYR A 47 -6.35 -13.11 -5.52
CA TYR A 47 -5.88 -12.40 -6.70
C TYR A 47 -4.87 -11.33 -6.33
N ALA A 48 -3.79 -11.25 -7.11
CA ALA A 48 -2.73 -10.29 -6.89
C ALA A 48 -3.17 -8.89 -7.32
N SER A 49 -2.97 -7.93 -6.42
CA SER A 49 -2.95 -6.50 -6.76
C SER A 49 -1.49 -6.06 -6.85
N GLU A 50 -1.14 -5.33 -7.91
CA GLU A 50 0.20 -4.84 -8.18
C GLU A 50 0.29 -3.35 -7.88
N GLU A 51 1.39 -2.95 -7.27
CA GLU A 51 1.60 -1.55 -6.88
C GLU A 51 2.38 -0.88 -8.00
N PRO A 52 1.80 0.14 -8.67
CA PRO A 52 2.48 0.83 -9.74
C PRO A 52 3.65 1.68 -9.18
N PRO A 53 4.72 1.87 -9.97
CA PRO A 53 5.88 2.68 -9.59
C PRO A 53 5.58 4.18 -9.49
N LEU A 54 4.44 4.64 -10.02
CA LEU A 54 3.93 6.01 -9.88
C LEU A 54 2.70 6.05 -8.97
N PRO A 55 2.46 7.16 -8.23
CA PRO A 55 1.19 7.37 -7.54
C PRO A 55 0.03 7.46 -8.53
N VAL A 56 -1.12 6.88 -8.19
CA VAL A 56 -2.31 6.81 -9.05
C VAL A 56 -3.55 7.35 -8.33
N ILE A 57 -4.21 8.34 -8.93
CA ILE A 57 -5.57 8.77 -8.60
C ILE A 57 -6.53 8.12 -9.61
N SER A 58 -7.44 7.27 -9.15
CA SER A 58 -8.49 6.72 -9.99
C SER A 58 -9.74 7.57 -9.93
N VAL A 59 -10.29 7.89 -11.10
CA VAL A 59 -11.63 8.47 -11.26
C VAL A 59 -12.51 7.40 -11.88
N GLY A 60 -13.54 6.96 -11.18
CA GLY A 60 -14.45 5.92 -11.67
C GLY A 60 -15.88 6.12 -11.23
N ASN A 61 -16.74 5.16 -11.54
CA ASN A 61 -18.14 5.16 -11.11
C ASN A 61 -18.65 3.75 -10.79
N LEU A 62 -19.89 3.63 -10.31
CA LEU A 62 -20.52 2.33 -10.03
C LEU A 62 -21.51 1.87 -11.11
N THR A 63 -21.88 2.74 -12.04
CA THR A 63 -22.97 2.51 -13.00
C THR A 63 -22.46 2.44 -14.43
N THR A 64 -23.26 1.93 -15.34
CA THR A 64 -23.09 2.15 -16.78
C THR A 64 -23.81 3.43 -17.18
N GLY A 65 -23.23 4.19 -18.11
CA GLY A 65 -23.74 5.50 -18.54
C GLY A 65 -22.80 6.68 -18.21
N GLY A 66 -23.17 7.86 -18.69
CA GLY A 66 -22.38 9.09 -18.59
C GLY A 66 -22.46 9.73 -17.21
N THR A 67 -21.40 9.58 -16.42
CA THR A 67 -21.23 10.12 -15.05
C THR A 67 -20.34 11.37 -15.00
N ASN A 68 -20.09 12.03 -16.14
CA ASN A 68 -19.15 13.15 -16.27
C ASN A 68 -17.71 12.82 -15.83
N LYS A 69 -17.25 11.58 -16.05
CA LYS A 69 -15.88 11.15 -15.70
C LYS A 69 -14.81 11.91 -16.48
N THR A 70 -14.91 11.97 -17.81
CA THR A 70 -13.88 12.59 -18.67
C THR A 70 -13.62 14.06 -18.31
N PRO A 71 -14.64 14.93 -18.13
CA PRO A 71 -14.39 16.30 -17.63
C PRO A 71 -13.82 16.36 -16.21
N PHE A 72 -14.11 15.35 -15.38
CA PHE A 72 -13.56 15.28 -14.02
C PHE A 72 -12.09 14.82 -14.01
N VAL A 73 -11.71 13.89 -14.89
CA VAL A 73 -10.32 13.47 -15.13
C VAL A 73 -9.48 14.67 -15.58
N GLU A 74 -10.00 15.46 -16.53
CA GLU A 74 -9.38 16.72 -16.96
C GLU A 74 -9.23 17.69 -15.78
N PHE A 75 -10.29 17.94 -15.01
CA PHE A 75 -10.26 18.82 -13.83
C PHE A 75 -9.13 18.44 -12.85
N ILE A 76 -8.97 17.14 -12.55
CA ILE A 76 -7.90 16.66 -11.67
C ILE A 76 -6.53 16.89 -12.32
N ALA A 77 -6.35 16.49 -13.58
CA ALA A 77 -5.07 16.62 -14.28
C ALA A 77 -4.64 18.09 -14.43
N GLU A 78 -5.53 18.98 -14.88
CA GLU A 78 -5.26 20.41 -14.99
C GLU A 78 -4.84 21.02 -13.66
N GLN A 79 -5.53 20.67 -12.57
CA GLN A 79 -5.21 21.23 -11.25
C GLN A 79 -3.84 20.77 -10.75
N LEU A 80 -3.47 19.51 -11.00
CA LEU A 80 -2.14 18.98 -10.68
C LEU A 80 -1.05 19.70 -11.50
N SER A 81 -1.29 19.91 -12.80
CA SER A 81 -0.40 20.71 -13.66
C SER A 81 -0.23 22.14 -13.16
N ARG A 82 -1.32 22.80 -12.75
CA ARG A 82 -1.30 24.16 -12.18
C ARG A 82 -0.49 24.25 -10.88
N TRP A 83 -0.43 23.17 -10.11
CA TRP A 83 0.40 23.08 -8.91
C TRP A 83 1.86 22.70 -9.19
N GLY A 84 2.22 22.51 -10.46
CA GLY A 84 3.59 22.24 -10.92
C GLY A 84 3.97 20.76 -10.95
N LEU A 85 3.02 19.85 -10.74
CA LEU A 85 3.23 18.42 -10.95
C LEU A 85 3.02 18.07 -12.42
N LYS A 86 3.64 16.98 -12.87
CA LYS A 86 3.49 16.47 -14.24
C LYS A 86 2.54 15.27 -14.24
N PRO A 87 1.24 15.45 -14.52
CA PRO A 87 0.32 14.32 -14.57
C PRO A 87 0.52 13.51 -15.87
N GLY A 88 0.22 12.22 -15.81
CA GLY A 88 -0.03 11.38 -16.97
C GLY A 88 -1.39 10.71 -16.85
N ILE A 89 -2.04 10.37 -17.95
CA ILE A 89 -3.37 9.76 -17.94
C ILE A 89 -3.29 8.32 -18.44
N VAL A 90 -4.03 7.42 -17.81
CA VAL A 90 -4.24 6.06 -18.32
C VAL A 90 -5.72 5.81 -18.58
N SER A 91 -6.06 5.31 -19.77
CA SER A 91 -7.44 5.06 -20.18
C SER A 91 -7.58 3.78 -21.01
N ARG A 92 -8.82 3.27 -21.15
CA ARG A 92 -9.08 2.00 -21.85
C ARG A 92 -9.09 2.15 -23.36
N GLY A 93 -9.37 3.36 -23.84
CA GLY A 93 -9.67 3.59 -25.24
C GLY A 93 -10.92 2.84 -25.68
N TYR A 94 -12.06 3.10 -25.03
CA TYR A 94 -13.32 2.49 -25.46
C TYR A 94 -13.61 2.89 -26.91
N GLY A 95 -13.88 1.91 -27.78
CA GLY A 95 -14.02 2.11 -29.23
C GLY A 95 -12.71 2.05 -30.03
N GLY A 96 -11.55 2.00 -29.36
CA GLY A 96 -10.25 1.71 -29.95
C GLY A 96 -9.97 0.20 -30.06
N THR A 97 -8.87 -0.14 -30.73
CA THR A 97 -8.48 -1.52 -31.03
C THR A 97 -7.17 -1.95 -30.37
N THR A 98 -6.46 -1.04 -29.68
CA THR A 98 -5.12 -1.32 -29.17
C THR A 98 -5.11 -2.29 -27.98
N SER A 99 -4.28 -3.33 -28.08
CA SER A 99 -3.98 -4.25 -26.97
C SER A 99 -2.74 -3.83 -26.19
N GLU A 100 -1.72 -3.33 -26.90
CA GLU A 100 -0.46 -2.80 -26.36
C GLU A 100 -0.60 -1.31 -26.00
N PRO A 101 0.23 -0.79 -25.06
CA PRO A 101 0.18 0.61 -24.67
C PRO A 101 0.60 1.53 -25.82
N VAL A 102 -0.30 2.45 -26.17
CA VAL A 102 -0.03 3.57 -27.09
C VAL A 102 -0.09 4.86 -26.29
N VAL A 103 0.99 5.65 -26.30
CA VAL A 103 1.05 6.96 -25.66
C VAL A 103 0.77 8.04 -26.70
N VAL A 104 -0.26 8.85 -26.47
CA VAL A 104 -0.61 10.00 -27.30
C VAL A 104 -0.34 11.31 -26.55
N LEU A 105 0.10 12.32 -27.29
CA LEU A 105 0.44 13.65 -26.78
C LEU A 105 -0.15 14.70 -27.71
N ASN A 106 -0.73 15.76 -27.13
CA ASN A 106 -1.26 16.90 -27.88
C ASN A 106 -2.26 16.49 -28.99
N GLY A 107 -3.07 15.47 -28.73
CA GLY A 107 -4.06 14.96 -29.70
C GLY A 107 -3.47 14.16 -30.86
N ASN A 108 -2.14 13.92 -30.89
CA ASN A 108 -1.47 13.16 -31.95
C ASN A 108 -1.69 11.66 -31.75
N GLY A 109 -2.78 11.13 -32.32
CA GLY A 109 -3.05 9.71 -32.33
C GLY A 109 -4.15 9.33 -33.31
N ASP A 110 -4.26 8.02 -33.58
CA ASP A 110 -5.32 7.52 -34.45
C ASP A 110 -6.55 7.08 -33.64
N ARG A 111 -7.71 7.71 -33.92
CA ARG A 111 -8.98 7.43 -33.22
C ARG A 111 -9.39 5.96 -33.33
N SER A 112 -9.13 5.28 -34.45
CA SER A 112 -9.40 3.84 -34.57
C SER A 112 -8.55 2.96 -33.67
N VAL A 113 -7.39 3.46 -33.24
CA VAL A 113 -6.45 2.74 -32.38
C VAL A 113 -6.73 3.05 -30.91
N VAL A 114 -6.80 4.34 -30.56
CA VAL A 114 -6.87 4.80 -29.16
C VAL A 114 -8.26 5.17 -28.66
N GLY A 115 -9.25 5.31 -29.55
CA GLY A 115 -10.59 5.78 -29.21
C GLY A 115 -10.72 7.31 -29.16
N ASP A 116 -11.96 7.80 -29.03
CA ASP A 116 -12.28 9.22 -29.05
C ASP A 116 -12.02 9.93 -27.71
N GLU A 117 -12.38 9.31 -26.58
CA GLU A 117 -12.17 9.90 -25.24
C GLU A 117 -10.70 10.17 -24.90
N PRO A 118 -9.73 9.26 -25.15
CA PRO A 118 -8.33 9.55 -24.87
C PRO A 118 -7.74 10.64 -25.77
N LEU A 119 -8.16 10.71 -27.04
CA LEU A 119 -7.74 11.79 -27.95
C LEU A 119 -8.26 13.14 -27.50
N LEU A 120 -9.53 13.19 -27.08
CA LEU A 120 -10.12 14.40 -26.50
C LEU A 120 -9.28 14.86 -25.30
N LEU A 121 -9.01 13.99 -24.34
CA LEU A 121 -8.18 14.33 -23.17
C LEU A 121 -6.79 14.82 -23.57
N SER A 122 -6.13 14.12 -24.50
CA SER A 122 -4.80 14.48 -24.99
C SER A 122 -4.77 15.82 -25.72
N SER A 123 -5.85 16.18 -26.43
CA SER A 123 -5.95 17.47 -27.12
C SER A 123 -6.15 18.64 -26.16
N ARG A 124 -6.89 18.43 -25.06
CA ARG A 124 -7.18 19.48 -24.06
C ARG A 124 -6.01 19.72 -23.12
N LEU A 125 -5.37 18.63 -22.70
CA LEU A 125 -4.29 18.66 -21.73
C LEU A 125 -2.96 18.70 -22.48
N THR A 126 -2.57 19.89 -22.92
CA THR A 126 -1.30 20.12 -23.59
C THR A 126 -0.14 19.62 -22.72
N ASP A 127 0.78 18.88 -23.35
CA ASP A 127 1.97 18.27 -22.74
C ASP A 127 1.69 17.22 -21.65
N VAL A 128 0.44 16.74 -21.54
CA VAL A 128 0.07 15.61 -20.67
C VAL A 128 -0.04 14.33 -21.50
N PRO A 129 0.86 13.34 -21.30
CA PRO A 129 0.78 12.08 -22.04
C PRO A 129 -0.43 11.26 -21.59
N VAL A 130 -1.14 10.70 -22.58
CA VAL A 130 -2.27 9.79 -22.36
C VAL A 130 -1.90 8.42 -22.90
N ALA A 131 -1.73 7.44 -22.01
CA ALA A 131 -1.46 6.06 -22.35
C ALA A 131 -2.77 5.25 -22.43
N VAL A 132 -2.89 4.44 -23.49
CA VAL A 132 -4.11 3.72 -23.80
C VAL A 132 -3.81 2.25 -24.11
N SER A 133 -4.43 1.35 -23.35
CA SER A 133 -4.49 -0.08 -23.67
C SER A 133 -5.58 -0.80 -22.88
N SER A 134 -5.63 -2.13 -23.03
CA SER A 134 -6.43 -2.99 -22.17
C SER A 134 -5.81 -3.24 -20.78
N ASP A 135 -4.50 -3.06 -20.62
CA ASP A 135 -3.74 -3.30 -19.38
C ASP A 135 -3.20 -1.99 -18.79
N ARG A 136 -3.84 -1.51 -17.72
CA ARG A 136 -3.44 -0.27 -17.03
C ARG A 136 -2.03 -0.31 -16.45
N MET A 137 -1.54 -1.48 -16.05
CA MET A 137 -0.18 -1.58 -15.53
C MET A 137 0.84 -1.37 -16.66
N ALA A 138 0.54 -1.85 -17.86
CA ALA A 138 1.35 -1.59 -19.05
C ALA A 138 1.29 -0.10 -19.44
N ASP A 139 0.12 0.54 -19.34
CA ASP A 139 -0.02 1.99 -19.57
C ASP A 139 0.87 2.79 -18.61
N VAL A 140 0.82 2.48 -17.30
CA VAL A 140 1.68 3.15 -16.31
C VAL A 140 3.16 2.90 -16.57
N ALA A 141 3.53 1.68 -16.99
CA ALA A 141 4.91 1.36 -17.34
C ALA A 141 5.39 2.14 -18.58
N ALA A 142 4.54 2.33 -19.60
CA ALA A 142 4.86 3.15 -20.75
C ALA A 142 5.07 4.62 -20.36
N LEU A 143 4.27 5.13 -19.43
CA LEU A 143 4.41 6.49 -18.90
C LEU A 143 5.70 6.73 -18.10
N LEU A 144 6.38 5.68 -17.61
CA LEU A 144 7.68 5.84 -16.93
C LEU A 144 8.79 6.37 -17.84
N ASN A 145 8.65 6.20 -19.16
CA ASN A 145 9.58 6.76 -20.13
C ASN A 145 9.38 8.27 -20.34
N HIS A 146 8.35 8.84 -19.71
CA HIS A 146 8.05 10.26 -19.69
C HIS A 146 8.31 10.84 -18.30
N ASP A 147 8.54 12.14 -18.23
CA ASP A 147 8.78 12.85 -16.97
C ASP A 147 7.45 13.08 -16.23
N ILE A 148 6.95 12.03 -15.56
CA ILE A 148 5.64 12.01 -14.91
C ILE A 148 5.78 11.87 -13.40
N ASP A 149 4.98 12.67 -12.69
CA ASP A 149 4.90 12.68 -11.24
C ASP A 149 3.80 11.79 -10.68
N ILE A 150 2.65 11.81 -11.33
CA ILE A 150 1.41 11.20 -10.85
C ILE A 150 0.53 10.79 -12.02
N VAL A 151 -0.21 9.70 -11.86
CA VAL A 151 -1.13 9.18 -12.87
C VAL A 151 -2.58 9.45 -12.46
N VAL A 152 -3.39 9.93 -13.41
CA VAL A 152 -4.84 10.01 -13.30
C VAL A 152 -5.46 8.89 -14.15
N ALA A 153 -6.08 7.91 -13.52
CA ALA A 153 -6.63 6.75 -14.17
C ALA A 153 -8.14 6.91 -14.44
N ASP A 154 -8.52 6.87 -15.71
CA ASP A 154 -9.91 6.97 -16.15
C ASP A 154 -10.60 5.60 -16.09
N ASP A 155 -11.79 5.59 -15.47
CA ASP A 155 -12.67 4.44 -15.25
C ASP A 155 -12.00 3.24 -14.55
N ALA A 156 -11.13 3.51 -13.58
CA ALA A 156 -10.26 2.50 -12.96
C ALA A 156 -10.78 1.92 -11.62
N PHE A 157 -11.96 2.31 -11.15
CA PHE A 157 -12.48 1.86 -9.84
C PHE A 157 -12.68 0.33 -9.74
N GLN A 158 -13.12 -0.29 -10.84
CA GLN A 158 -13.25 -1.75 -10.98
C GLN A 158 -11.90 -2.45 -11.26
N HIS A 159 -10.86 -1.70 -11.65
CA HIS A 159 -9.57 -2.24 -12.08
C HIS A 159 -8.67 -2.57 -10.87
N ARG A 160 -9.11 -3.56 -10.09
CA ARG A 160 -8.45 -3.94 -8.82
C ARG A 160 -7.06 -4.56 -8.94
N ARG A 161 -6.67 -5.01 -10.14
CA ARG A 161 -5.32 -5.53 -10.40
C ARG A 161 -4.26 -4.45 -10.19
N MET A 162 -4.57 -3.19 -10.47
CA MET A 162 -3.72 -2.05 -10.15
C MET A 162 -4.14 -1.50 -8.77
N VAL A 163 -3.18 -1.33 -7.88
CA VAL A 163 -3.37 -0.57 -6.63
C VAL A 163 -3.42 0.91 -6.98
N ARG A 164 -4.34 1.64 -6.34
CA ARG A 164 -4.48 3.09 -6.47
C ARG A 164 -4.24 3.73 -5.12
N ASP A 165 -3.67 4.92 -5.17
CA ASP A 165 -3.37 5.75 -4.01
C ASP A 165 -4.65 6.45 -3.54
N VAL A 166 -5.46 6.94 -4.50
CA VAL A 166 -6.78 7.53 -4.23
C VAL A 166 -7.80 6.95 -5.19
N ASP A 167 -9.01 6.71 -4.68
CA ASP A 167 -10.18 6.31 -5.47
C ASP A 167 -11.25 7.38 -5.28
N ILE A 168 -11.53 8.12 -6.37
CA ILE A 168 -12.62 9.09 -6.47
C ILE A 168 -13.75 8.43 -7.25
N VAL A 169 -14.93 8.36 -6.66
CA VAL A 169 -16.09 7.70 -7.27
C VAL A 169 -17.20 8.69 -7.56
N LEU A 170 -17.56 8.80 -8.83
CA LEU A 170 -18.64 9.66 -9.29
C LEU A 170 -19.98 8.91 -9.21
N VAL A 171 -20.98 9.58 -8.67
CA VAL A 171 -22.37 9.12 -8.60
C VAL A 171 -23.24 10.14 -9.32
N ASP A 172 -24.00 9.70 -10.31
CA ASP A 172 -24.92 10.57 -11.05
C ASP A 172 -26.11 10.96 -10.17
N ALA A 173 -26.33 12.26 -9.91
CA ALA A 173 -27.48 12.73 -9.14
C ALA A 173 -28.82 12.38 -9.82
N THR A 174 -28.86 12.34 -11.16
CA THR A 174 -30.11 12.14 -11.91
C THR A 174 -30.50 10.67 -12.00
N CYS A 175 -29.53 9.76 -11.93
CA CYS A 175 -29.77 8.31 -11.93
C CYS A 175 -28.68 7.57 -11.10
N PRO A 176 -28.71 7.69 -9.76
CA PRO A 176 -27.57 7.29 -8.93
C PRO A 176 -27.33 5.78 -8.91
N PHE A 177 -28.40 5.00 -8.82
CA PHE A 177 -28.31 3.53 -8.71
C PHE A 177 -29.31 2.79 -9.61
N GLY A 178 -29.99 3.48 -10.53
CA GLY A 178 -31.03 2.94 -11.38
C GLY A 178 -32.10 2.17 -10.60
N ASN A 179 -32.49 1.00 -11.10
CA ASN A 179 -33.40 0.07 -10.40
C ASN A 179 -32.77 -0.68 -9.20
N GLY A 180 -31.52 -0.37 -8.83
CA GLY A 180 -30.82 -0.96 -7.69
C GLY A 180 -30.24 -2.36 -7.94
N THR A 181 -30.24 -2.85 -9.18
CA THR A 181 -29.71 -4.17 -9.53
C THR A 181 -28.49 -4.11 -10.43
N SER A 182 -27.67 -5.17 -10.39
CA SER A 182 -26.48 -5.32 -11.23
C SER A 182 -26.84 -5.65 -12.68
N LEU A 183 -25.89 -5.37 -13.57
CA LEU A 183 -25.95 -5.84 -14.96
C LEU A 183 -26.18 -7.37 -15.00
N PRO A 184 -26.99 -7.88 -15.96
CA PRO A 184 -27.70 -7.14 -17.01
C PRO A 184 -29.11 -6.67 -16.60
N ASN A 185 -29.57 -6.84 -15.36
CA ASN A 185 -30.94 -6.40 -14.99
C ASN A 185 -31.05 -4.89 -14.74
N GLY A 186 -29.96 -4.27 -14.30
CA GLY A 186 -29.87 -2.85 -14.02
C GLY A 186 -28.53 -2.29 -14.45
N ILE A 187 -28.25 -1.04 -14.05
CA ILE A 187 -27.07 -0.31 -14.51
C ILE A 187 -25.82 -0.52 -13.65
N LEU A 188 -25.92 -1.19 -12.49
CA LEU A 188 -24.81 -1.29 -11.54
C LEU A 188 -23.72 -2.26 -12.03
N ARG A 189 -22.49 -1.76 -12.13
CA ARG A 189 -21.25 -2.54 -12.32
C ARG A 189 -20.78 -3.17 -11.01
N GLU A 190 -20.93 -2.44 -9.91
CA GLU A 190 -20.69 -2.87 -8.54
C GLU A 190 -21.83 -2.37 -7.63
N LEU A 191 -22.10 -3.08 -6.53
CA LEU A 191 -23.12 -2.66 -5.57
C LEU A 191 -22.71 -1.37 -4.83
N PRO A 192 -23.67 -0.55 -4.34
CA PRO A 192 -23.37 0.69 -3.61
C PRO A 192 -22.49 0.52 -2.37
N SER A 193 -22.48 -0.66 -1.75
CA SER A 193 -21.59 -0.99 -0.63
C SER A 193 -20.11 -0.94 -1.00
N SER A 194 -19.78 -0.92 -2.29
CA SER A 194 -18.41 -0.78 -2.79
C SER A 194 -17.88 0.64 -2.62
N LEU A 195 -18.75 1.65 -2.37
CA LEU A 195 -18.35 3.00 -2.00
C LEU A 195 -17.47 3.05 -0.75
N SER A 196 -17.55 2.04 0.13
CA SER A 196 -16.63 1.90 1.29
C SER A 196 -15.14 1.93 0.93
N ARG A 197 -14.78 1.63 -0.34
CA ARG A 197 -13.39 1.73 -0.84
C ARG A 197 -13.00 3.13 -1.30
N ALA A 198 -13.97 4.02 -1.52
CA ALA A 198 -13.73 5.34 -2.07
C ALA A 198 -13.11 6.25 -0.99
N HIS A 199 -12.10 7.01 -1.42
CA HIS A 199 -11.49 8.07 -0.62
C HIS A 199 -12.32 9.36 -0.70
N ALA A 200 -12.95 9.60 -1.86
CA ALA A 200 -13.93 10.66 -2.06
C ALA A 200 -15.08 10.17 -2.94
N VAL A 201 -16.30 10.60 -2.63
CA VAL A 201 -17.50 10.37 -3.46
C VAL A 201 -18.00 11.71 -3.97
N VAL A 202 -18.13 11.83 -5.29
CA VAL A 202 -18.57 13.06 -5.96
C VAL A 202 -19.93 12.83 -6.59
N ILE A 203 -20.94 13.51 -6.08
CA ILE A 203 -22.29 13.52 -6.66
C ILE A 203 -22.26 14.49 -7.86
N SER A 204 -22.11 13.93 -9.05
CA SER A 204 -22.08 14.66 -10.32
C SER A 204 -23.49 15.09 -10.76
N LYS A 205 -23.57 16.13 -11.60
CA LYS A 205 -24.83 16.72 -12.10
C LYS A 205 -25.73 17.21 -10.95
N SER A 206 -25.12 17.72 -9.87
CA SER A 206 -25.85 18.20 -8.70
C SER A 206 -26.84 19.31 -9.06
N ASP A 207 -26.52 20.13 -10.05
CA ASP A 207 -27.35 21.23 -10.57
C ASP A 207 -28.59 20.78 -11.37
N GLN A 208 -28.74 19.48 -11.64
CA GLN A 208 -29.84 18.93 -12.44
C GLN A 208 -30.89 18.20 -11.59
N THR A 209 -30.82 18.31 -10.27
CA THR A 209 -31.68 17.59 -9.32
C THR A 209 -32.10 18.51 -8.16
N SER A 210 -33.25 18.26 -7.54
CA SER A 210 -33.72 19.11 -6.43
C SER A 210 -32.82 18.98 -5.19
N PRO A 211 -32.69 20.03 -4.36
CA PRO A 211 -31.92 19.99 -3.11
C PRO A 211 -32.35 18.85 -2.17
N GLU A 212 -33.65 18.52 -2.10
CA GLU A 212 -34.16 17.42 -1.26
C GLU A 212 -33.73 16.04 -1.78
N ALA A 213 -33.68 15.86 -3.10
CA ALA A 213 -33.19 14.63 -3.71
C ALA A 213 -31.68 14.47 -3.49
N LEU A 214 -30.89 15.55 -3.59
CA LEU A 214 -29.47 15.54 -3.24
C LEU A 214 -29.23 15.19 -1.78
N ARG A 215 -29.98 15.78 -0.85
CA ARG A 215 -29.88 15.46 0.58
C ARG A 215 -30.15 13.98 0.85
N ARG A 216 -31.24 13.43 0.29
CA ARG A 216 -31.56 11.99 0.40
C ARG A 216 -30.48 11.10 -0.20
N LEU A 217 -29.88 11.51 -1.32
CA LEU A 217 -28.78 10.78 -1.94
C LEU A 217 -27.53 10.81 -1.05
N LYS A 218 -27.16 11.97 -0.51
CA LYS A 218 -26.05 12.12 0.45
C LYS A 218 -26.26 11.25 1.69
N GLU A 219 -27.45 11.27 2.29
CA GLU A 219 -27.81 10.41 3.43
C GLU A 219 -27.70 8.92 3.09
N ARG A 220 -28.14 8.51 1.90
CA ARG A 220 -28.01 7.12 1.43
C ARG A 220 -26.55 6.71 1.25
N ILE A 221 -25.71 7.56 0.66
CA ILE A 221 -24.27 7.31 0.48
C ILE A 221 -23.54 7.28 1.84
N SER A 222 -24.00 8.07 2.80
CA SER A 222 -23.41 8.19 4.15
C SER A 222 -23.40 6.89 4.95
N ARG A 223 -24.11 5.85 4.47
CA ARG A 223 -24.09 4.49 5.03
C ARG A 223 -22.78 3.74 4.79
N TRP A 224 -21.98 4.19 3.82
CA TRP A 224 -20.74 3.52 3.41
C TRP A 224 -19.51 4.41 3.48
N VAL A 225 -19.69 5.73 3.39
CA VAL A 225 -18.62 6.72 3.37
C VAL A 225 -19.02 7.87 4.27
N SER A 226 -18.07 8.46 5.01
CA SER A 226 -18.39 9.57 5.89
C SER A 226 -18.75 10.85 5.12
N GLN A 227 -19.55 11.73 5.72
CA GLN A 227 -20.12 12.89 5.03
C GLN A 227 -19.07 13.89 4.54
N GLU A 228 -17.98 14.03 5.30
CA GLU A 228 -16.83 14.87 4.98
C GLU A 228 -16.08 14.42 3.72
N ARG A 229 -16.33 13.19 3.22
CA ARG A 229 -15.79 12.67 1.96
C ARG A 229 -16.80 12.73 0.80
N ILE A 230 -17.98 13.30 1.02
CA ILE A 230 -19.01 13.48 -0.01
C ILE A 230 -19.00 14.92 -0.51
N PHE A 231 -18.93 15.06 -1.82
CA PHE A 231 -18.85 16.33 -2.55
C PHE A 231 -19.90 16.39 -3.64
N TYR A 232 -20.18 17.59 -4.13
CA TYR A 232 -21.04 17.82 -5.27
C TYR A 232 -20.22 18.34 -6.43
N SER A 233 -20.61 17.97 -7.65
CA SER A 233 -20.01 18.48 -8.86
C SER A 233 -21.06 18.80 -9.91
N ARG A 234 -20.84 19.91 -10.59
CA ARG A 234 -21.60 20.39 -11.74
C ARG A 234 -20.66 20.67 -12.89
N LEU A 235 -21.22 20.83 -14.09
CA LEU A 235 -20.45 21.39 -15.19
C LEU A 235 -20.42 22.92 -15.05
N ALA A 236 -19.28 23.52 -15.39
CA ALA A 236 -19.19 24.96 -15.61
C ALA A 236 -20.08 25.36 -16.79
N ASP A 237 -20.41 26.65 -16.87
CA ASP A 237 -20.97 27.20 -18.11
C ASP A 237 -19.98 26.97 -19.26
N PRO A 238 -20.46 26.54 -20.43
CA PRO A 238 -19.57 26.15 -21.50
C PRO A 238 -18.80 27.36 -22.04
N LEU A 239 -17.49 27.17 -22.23
CA LEU A 239 -16.69 28.07 -23.06
C LEU A 239 -16.93 27.69 -24.52
N TRP A 240 -17.29 28.66 -25.35
CA TRP A 240 -17.58 28.37 -26.75
C TRP A 240 -16.32 28.51 -27.60
N GLU A 241 -16.06 27.48 -28.40
CA GLU A 241 -14.95 27.44 -29.33
C GLU A 241 -15.49 27.19 -30.75
N ARG A 242 -14.77 27.69 -31.75
CA ARG A 242 -15.02 27.42 -33.16
C ARG A 242 -13.99 26.43 -33.67
N TRP A 243 -14.46 25.35 -34.31
CA TRP A 243 -13.60 24.42 -35.03
C TRP A 243 -13.38 24.92 -36.46
N ASP A 244 -12.13 25.12 -36.86
CA ASP A 244 -11.77 25.58 -38.22
C ASP A 244 -11.32 24.47 -39.18
N GLY A 245 -11.27 23.22 -38.70
CA GLY A 245 -10.77 22.06 -39.44
C GLY A 245 -9.43 21.54 -38.92
N GLU A 246 -8.67 22.37 -38.21
CA GLU A 246 -7.37 22.00 -37.65
C GLU A 246 -7.27 22.25 -36.14
N ARG A 247 -7.88 23.34 -35.65
CA ARG A 247 -7.77 23.75 -34.24
C ARG A 247 -9.06 24.35 -33.70
N PHE A 248 -9.14 24.35 -32.38
CA PHE A 248 -10.15 25.10 -31.64
C PHE A 248 -9.73 26.57 -31.51
N VAL A 249 -10.64 27.48 -31.85
CA VAL A 249 -10.44 28.92 -31.73
C VAL A 249 -11.45 29.47 -30.71
N PRO A 250 -11.03 30.09 -29.60
CA PRO A 250 -11.95 30.66 -28.62
C PRO A 250 -12.88 31.71 -29.23
N VAL A 251 -14.14 31.69 -28.81
CA VAL A 251 -15.17 32.64 -29.26
C VAL A 251 -15.52 33.54 -28.08
N GLY A 252 -15.28 34.85 -28.22
CA GLY A 252 -15.59 35.84 -27.18
C GLY A 252 -17.04 36.34 -27.17
N GLU A 253 -17.85 35.91 -28.13
CA GLU A 253 -19.22 36.39 -28.33
C GLU A 253 -20.25 35.56 -27.55
N SER A 254 -21.34 36.20 -27.12
CA SER A 254 -22.46 35.49 -26.50
C SER A 254 -23.22 34.67 -27.53
N MET A 255 -23.56 33.43 -27.18
CA MET A 255 -24.34 32.52 -28.04
C MET A 255 -25.83 32.87 -28.15
N THR A 256 -26.29 33.87 -27.38
CA THR A 256 -27.69 34.32 -27.32
C THR A 256 -28.27 34.80 -28.66
N ALA A 257 -27.42 35.25 -29.59
CA ALA A 257 -27.83 35.73 -30.92
C ALA A 257 -27.77 34.65 -32.03
N PHE A 258 -27.44 33.40 -31.67
CA PHE A 258 -27.24 32.32 -32.64
C PHE A 258 -28.47 31.42 -32.78
N SER A 259 -28.76 31.08 -34.03
CA SER A 259 -29.69 30.00 -34.39
C SER A 259 -28.87 28.87 -35.01
N LEU A 260 -28.88 27.72 -34.34
CA LEU A 260 -27.97 26.60 -34.58
C LEU A 260 -28.71 25.39 -35.12
N ILE A 261 -28.05 24.67 -36.03
CA ILE A 261 -28.35 23.26 -36.29
C ILE A 261 -27.42 22.43 -35.41
N VAL A 262 -28.01 21.54 -34.62
CA VAL A 262 -27.29 20.75 -33.63
C VAL A 262 -27.17 19.32 -34.13
N PHE A 263 -26.01 18.70 -33.94
CA PHE A 263 -25.84 17.27 -34.14
C PHE A 263 -25.01 16.66 -33.02
N SER A 264 -25.32 15.41 -32.64
CA SER A 264 -24.50 14.72 -31.63
C SER A 264 -24.54 13.20 -31.76
N ALA A 265 -23.43 12.55 -31.42
CA ALA A 265 -23.27 11.11 -31.33
C ALA A 265 -22.83 10.69 -29.92
N ILE A 266 -23.64 11.06 -28.92
CA ILE A 266 -23.39 10.79 -27.49
C ILE A 266 -24.50 9.95 -26.85
N GLY A 267 -24.19 9.31 -25.73
CA GLY A 267 -25.16 8.50 -24.98
C GLY A 267 -26.36 9.26 -24.39
N ASN A 268 -26.30 10.59 -24.25
CA ASN A 268 -27.41 11.40 -23.74
C ASN A 268 -27.56 12.75 -24.50
N PRO A 269 -28.17 12.74 -25.71
CA PRO A 269 -28.38 13.95 -26.51
C PRO A 269 -29.20 15.03 -25.80
N HIS A 270 -30.16 14.64 -24.96
CA HIS A 270 -31.02 15.59 -24.24
C HIS A 270 -30.24 16.48 -23.27
N SER A 271 -29.19 15.96 -22.64
CA SER A 271 -28.31 16.78 -21.79
C SER A 271 -27.58 17.85 -22.60
N PHE A 272 -27.12 17.51 -23.80
CA PHE A 272 -26.43 18.44 -24.69
C PHE A 272 -27.37 19.53 -25.21
N ARG A 273 -28.57 19.13 -25.66
CA ARG A 273 -29.63 20.06 -26.03
C ARG A 273 -29.92 21.08 -24.93
N ASN A 274 -30.06 20.62 -23.68
CA ASN A 274 -30.30 21.50 -22.54
C ASN A 274 -29.15 22.49 -22.30
N THR A 275 -27.89 22.07 -22.47
CA THR A 275 -26.73 22.97 -22.36
C THR A 275 -26.79 24.10 -23.38
N ILE A 276 -27.15 23.79 -24.62
CA ILE A 276 -27.27 24.79 -25.70
C ILE A 276 -28.40 25.78 -25.39
N LEU A 277 -29.58 25.29 -24.98
CA LEU A 277 -30.72 26.13 -24.64
C LEU A 277 -30.43 27.03 -23.42
N LYS A 278 -29.75 26.50 -22.39
CA LYS A 278 -29.31 27.29 -21.22
C LYS A 278 -28.31 28.38 -21.60
N SER A 279 -27.51 28.17 -22.64
CA SER A 279 -26.58 29.18 -23.19
C SER A 279 -27.30 30.29 -23.98
N GLY A 280 -28.63 30.17 -24.15
CA GLY A 280 -29.47 31.16 -24.82
C GLY A 280 -29.54 31.02 -26.34
N ALA A 281 -28.91 30.00 -26.94
CA ALA A 281 -28.97 29.76 -28.37
C ALA A 281 -30.29 29.08 -28.79
N ALA A 282 -30.82 29.45 -29.96
CA ALA A 282 -31.99 28.82 -30.54
C ALA A 282 -31.60 27.57 -31.34
N ILE A 283 -32.27 26.44 -31.12
CA ILE A 283 -32.06 25.20 -31.88
C ILE A 283 -33.11 25.13 -32.99
N LEU A 284 -32.68 25.25 -34.25
CA LEU A 284 -33.56 25.17 -35.42
C LEU A 284 -33.86 23.73 -35.82
N HIS A 285 -32.87 22.85 -35.68
CA HIS A 285 -33.00 21.42 -35.95
C HIS A 285 -31.94 20.63 -35.17
N GLU A 286 -32.23 19.37 -34.88
CA GLU A 286 -31.36 18.47 -34.13
C GLU A 286 -31.22 17.13 -34.86
N PHE A 287 -29.99 16.73 -35.16
CA PHE A 287 -29.65 15.42 -35.72
C PHE A 287 -29.05 14.53 -34.63
N GLU A 288 -29.79 13.48 -34.24
CA GLU A 288 -29.33 12.50 -33.26
C GLU A 288 -28.72 11.28 -33.95
N PHE A 289 -27.46 11.00 -33.65
CA PHE A 289 -26.74 9.82 -34.13
C PHE A 289 -26.52 8.80 -32.99
N LYS A 290 -26.12 7.58 -33.33
CA LYS A 290 -25.76 6.55 -32.34
C LYS A 290 -24.48 6.98 -31.61
N ASP A 291 -24.35 6.66 -30.32
CA ASP A 291 -23.11 6.95 -29.58
C ASP A 291 -21.88 6.40 -30.31
N HIS A 292 -20.82 7.22 -30.40
CA HIS A 292 -19.59 6.96 -31.17
C HIS A 292 -19.76 6.85 -32.71
N HIS A 293 -20.85 7.36 -33.28
CA HIS A 293 -21.06 7.38 -34.75
C HIS A 293 -19.87 7.98 -35.50
N HIS A 294 -19.50 7.35 -36.63
CA HIS A 294 -18.52 7.89 -37.57
C HIS A 294 -19.26 8.70 -38.62
N TYR A 295 -19.04 10.01 -38.63
CA TYR A 295 -19.69 10.89 -39.60
C TYR A 295 -19.09 10.64 -40.98
N ASP A 296 -19.95 10.35 -41.95
CA ASP A 296 -19.55 10.31 -43.36
C ASP A 296 -19.78 11.68 -44.04
N VAL A 297 -19.32 11.80 -45.29
CA VAL A 297 -19.48 13.04 -46.06
C VAL A 297 -20.95 13.39 -46.30
N ASN A 298 -21.82 12.38 -46.44
CA ASN A 298 -23.25 12.59 -46.67
C ASN A 298 -23.97 13.09 -45.42
N ASP A 299 -23.59 12.60 -44.24
CA ASP A 299 -24.10 13.07 -42.95
C ASP A 299 -23.83 14.56 -42.78
N LEU A 300 -22.58 14.97 -43.00
CA LEU A 300 -22.15 16.35 -42.85
C LEU A 300 -22.81 17.26 -43.88
N GLN A 301 -22.92 16.81 -45.13
CA GLN A 301 -23.59 17.59 -46.17
C GLN A 301 -25.08 17.81 -45.85
N LYS A 302 -25.79 16.81 -45.30
CA LYS A 302 -27.17 16.96 -44.85
C LYS A 302 -27.30 17.99 -43.72
N ILE A 303 -26.38 17.97 -42.74
CA ILE A 303 -26.37 18.90 -41.62
C ILE A 303 -26.13 20.34 -42.11
N GLU A 304 -25.14 20.53 -42.99
CA GLU A 304 -24.81 21.85 -43.55
C GLU A 304 -25.91 22.40 -44.48
N ASP A 305 -26.55 21.54 -45.27
CA ASP A 305 -27.64 21.95 -46.15
C ASP A 305 -28.89 22.30 -45.33
N ALA A 306 -29.13 21.62 -44.20
CA ALA A 306 -30.17 22.01 -43.25
C ALA A 306 -29.89 23.39 -42.66
N ALA A 307 -28.64 23.70 -42.28
CA ALA A 307 -28.26 25.01 -41.77
C ALA A 307 -28.52 26.12 -42.79
N ARG A 308 -28.08 25.92 -44.04
CA ARG A 308 -28.29 26.89 -45.12
C ARG A 308 -29.76 27.10 -45.46
N LYS A 309 -30.59 26.05 -45.49
CA LYS A 309 -32.03 26.13 -45.83
C LYS A 309 -32.88 26.78 -44.76
N SER A 310 -32.52 26.60 -43.48
CA SER A 310 -33.30 27.11 -42.34
C SER A 310 -32.90 28.51 -41.89
N GLY A 311 -31.97 29.16 -42.61
CA GLY A 311 -31.39 30.45 -42.19
C GLY A 311 -30.50 30.33 -40.95
N GLY A 312 -30.07 29.10 -40.61
CA GLY A 312 -29.13 28.85 -39.52
C GLY A 312 -27.79 29.50 -39.80
N LYS A 313 -27.31 30.29 -38.85
CA LYS A 313 -26.03 31.02 -38.98
C LYS A 313 -24.82 30.08 -38.81
N ALA A 314 -25.02 28.93 -38.17
CA ALA A 314 -23.95 28.00 -37.81
C ALA A 314 -24.47 26.60 -37.44
N ILE A 315 -23.55 25.65 -37.36
CA ILE A 315 -23.78 24.29 -36.86
C ILE A 315 -23.09 24.12 -35.49
N CYS A 316 -23.56 23.17 -34.69
CA CYS A 316 -23.03 22.89 -33.36
C CYS A 316 -22.99 21.38 -33.07
N CYS A 317 -21.90 20.90 -32.49
CA CYS A 317 -21.77 19.52 -32.02
C CYS A 317 -21.04 19.43 -30.68
N THR A 318 -20.99 18.23 -30.11
CA THR A 318 -20.20 18.01 -28.90
C THR A 318 -18.71 17.95 -29.23
N GLU A 319 -17.86 18.13 -28.22
CA GLU A 319 -16.41 18.03 -28.39
C GLU A 319 -15.96 16.64 -28.81
N LYS A 320 -16.66 15.60 -28.31
CA LYS A 320 -16.41 14.21 -28.69
C LYS A 320 -16.67 13.98 -30.19
N ASP A 321 -17.68 14.66 -30.75
CA ASP A 321 -18.04 14.51 -32.16
C ASP A 321 -16.97 15.04 -33.11
N ILE A 322 -16.14 16.01 -32.69
CA ILE A 322 -15.03 16.54 -33.50
C ILE A 322 -14.02 15.44 -33.85
N PHE A 323 -13.70 14.57 -32.91
CA PHE A 323 -12.80 13.41 -33.13
C PHE A 323 -13.44 12.32 -34.00
N ASN A 324 -14.73 12.46 -34.30
CA ASN A 324 -15.50 11.54 -35.12
C ASN A 324 -15.74 12.06 -36.54
N LEU A 325 -15.32 13.30 -36.83
CA LEU A 325 -15.37 13.88 -38.16
C LEU A 325 -14.31 13.26 -39.08
N PRO A 326 -14.53 13.23 -40.40
CA PRO A 326 -13.51 12.85 -41.37
C PRO A 326 -12.26 13.72 -41.24
N ARG A 327 -11.06 13.11 -41.37
CA ARG A 327 -9.80 13.87 -41.37
C ARG A 327 -9.79 14.90 -42.50
N GLY A 328 -9.37 16.12 -42.18
CA GLY A 328 -9.34 17.24 -43.13
C GLY A 328 -10.71 17.82 -43.46
N TYR A 329 -11.77 17.46 -42.71
CA TYR A 329 -13.07 18.10 -42.87
C TYR A 329 -13.00 19.56 -42.42
N VAL A 330 -13.30 20.46 -43.37
CA VAL A 330 -13.47 21.89 -43.13
C VAL A 330 -14.95 22.22 -43.30
N PRO A 331 -15.64 22.69 -42.25
CA PRO A 331 -17.06 22.96 -42.31
C PRO A 331 -17.32 24.20 -43.19
N ARG A 332 -18.32 24.12 -44.08
CA ARG A 332 -18.72 25.22 -44.99
C ARG A 332 -19.46 26.36 -44.28
N VAL A 333 -19.93 26.09 -43.08
CA VAL A 333 -20.58 27.04 -42.17
C VAL A 333 -19.85 26.98 -40.83
N PRO A 334 -19.85 28.06 -40.02
CA PRO A 334 -19.16 28.03 -38.72
C PRO A 334 -19.62 26.85 -37.86
N LEU A 335 -18.67 26.06 -37.36
CA LEU A 335 -18.92 24.96 -36.43
C LEU A 335 -18.52 25.38 -35.02
N TYR A 336 -19.51 25.55 -34.16
CA TYR A 336 -19.32 25.87 -32.76
C TYR A 336 -19.36 24.61 -31.89
N VAL A 337 -18.53 24.60 -30.87
CA VAL A 337 -18.38 23.47 -29.96
C VAL A 337 -18.35 24.02 -28.53
N PRO A 338 -19.25 23.60 -27.64
CA PRO A 338 -19.23 24.02 -26.24
C PRO A 338 -18.21 23.18 -25.47
N ARG A 339 -17.18 23.84 -24.96
CA ARG A 339 -16.20 23.27 -24.05
C ARG A 339 -16.72 23.21 -22.62
N ILE A 340 -16.91 22.00 -22.10
CA ILE A 340 -17.36 21.77 -20.72
C ILE A 340 -16.21 21.36 -19.80
N SER A 341 -16.23 21.90 -18.59
CA SER A 341 -15.30 21.54 -17.51
C SER A 341 -16.07 21.19 -16.25
N ALA A 342 -15.57 20.24 -15.46
CA ALA A 342 -16.15 19.92 -14.17
C ALA A 342 -15.75 20.95 -13.10
N LEU A 343 -16.69 21.30 -12.23
CA LEU A 343 -16.47 22.08 -11.02
C LEU A 343 -16.87 21.26 -9.81
N VAL A 344 -16.10 21.37 -8.73
CA VAL A 344 -16.40 20.76 -7.43
C VAL A 344 -16.80 21.85 -6.44
N GLU A 345 -17.88 21.62 -5.70
CA GLU A 345 -18.25 22.47 -4.58
C GLU A 345 -17.32 22.22 -3.39
N GLU A 346 -16.96 23.28 -2.66
CA GLU A 346 -15.97 23.25 -1.56
C GLU A 346 -14.60 22.67 -2.01
N PRO A 347 -13.95 23.29 -3.02
CA PRO A 347 -12.72 22.74 -3.62
C PRO A 347 -11.59 22.56 -2.60
N ASP A 348 -11.46 23.45 -1.62
CA ASP A 348 -10.43 23.34 -0.58
C ASP A 348 -10.63 22.10 0.29
N ARG A 349 -11.88 21.81 0.71
CA ARG A 349 -12.23 20.58 1.45
C ARG A 349 -11.99 19.33 0.60
N PHE A 350 -12.36 19.39 -0.68
CA PHE A 350 -12.15 18.28 -1.62
C PHE A 350 -10.66 17.93 -1.76
N TRP A 351 -9.83 18.93 -2.04
CA TRP A 351 -8.40 18.72 -2.19
C TRP A 351 -7.73 18.34 -0.88
N ASN A 352 -8.18 18.87 0.26
CA ASN A 352 -7.73 18.40 1.57
C ASN A 352 -7.94 16.88 1.75
N VAL A 353 -9.13 16.37 1.43
CA VAL A 353 -9.44 14.93 1.53
C VAL A 353 -8.59 14.11 0.54
N VAL A 354 -8.44 14.57 -0.70
CA VAL A 354 -7.65 13.88 -1.73
C VAL A 354 -6.17 13.84 -1.35
N VAL A 355 -5.58 14.96 -0.92
CA VAL A 355 -4.17 15.05 -0.55
C VAL A 355 -3.89 14.25 0.72
N GLN A 356 -4.76 14.29 1.73
CA GLN A 356 -4.61 13.43 2.91
C GLN A 356 -4.68 11.94 2.56
N ALA A 357 -5.54 11.55 1.61
CA ALA A 357 -5.58 10.17 1.11
C ALA A 357 -4.32 9.77 0.32
N LEU A 358 -3.63 10.73 -0.33
CA LEU A 358 -2.35 10.48 -1.01
C LEU A 358 -1.18 10.24 -0.03
N ARG A 359 -1.34 10.60 1.25
CA ARG A 359 -0.29 10.41 2.26
C ARG A 359 0.10 8.93 2.34
N PRO A 360 1.36 8.55 2.07
CA PRO A 360 1.75 7.16 2.11
C PRO A 360 1.64 6.59 3.53
N GLN A 361 0.90 5.49 3.70
CA GLN A 361 0.83 4.78 4.98
C GLN A 361 1.63 3.47 4.91
N ILE A 362 2.75 3.42 5.63
CA ILE A 362 3.66 2.28 5.68
C ILE A 362 3.37 1.49 6.96
N VAL A 363 3.06 0.20 6.80
CA VAL A 363 2.81 -0.69 7.95
C VAL A 363 3.94 -1.71 8.06
N VAL A 364 4.58 -1.75 9.22
CA VAL A 364 5.53 -2.80 9.60
C VAL A 364 4.84 -3.80 10.50
N ALA A 365 4.72 -5.05 10.05
CA ALA A 365 4.08 -6.11 10.80
C ALA A 365 5.11 -7.13 11.31
N SER A 366 4.94 -7.60 12.55
CA SER A 366 5.84 -8.58 13.19
C SER A 366 5.04 -9.59 14.01
N ASN A 367 5.60 -10.79 14.22
CA ASN A 367 4.91 -11.86 14.96
C ASN A 367 5.76 -12.55 16.05
N GLY A 368 6.73 -11.84 16.63
CA GLY A 368 7.51 -12.32 17.77
C GLY A 368 8.34 -11.21 18.42
N TYR A 369 8.90 -11.48 19.60
CA TYR A 369 9.64 -10.46 20.37
C TYR A 369 10.96 -10.04 19.72
N GLY A 370 11.67 -10.97 19.06
CA GLY A 370 12.90 -10.64 18.32
C GLY A 370 12.58 -9.91 17.01
N GLU A 371 11.51 -10.34 16.36
CA GLU A 371 10.94 -9.73 15.17
C GLU A 371 10.43 -8.31 15.44
N ASP A 372 9.85 -8.04 16.62
CA ASP A 372 9.45 -6.68 17.04
C ASP A 372 10.66 -5.73 17.11
N ALA A 373 11.84 -6.20 17.53
CA ALA A 373 13.04 -5.38 17.57
C ALA A 373 13.54 -5.03 16.16
N ILE A 374 13.60 -6.03 15.27
CA ILE A 374 13.97 -5.85 13.86
C ILE A 374 12.93 -4.95 13.15
N GLY A 375 11.65 -5.20 13.39
CA GLY A 375 10.54 -4.43 12.84
C GLY A 375 10.52 -2.99 13.35
N ALA A 376 10.80 -2.74 14.64
CA ALA A 376 10.93 -1.39 15.16
C ALA A 376 12.11 -0.65 14.50
N LYS A 377 13.25 -1.32 14.30
CA LYS A 377 14.38 -0.75 13.56
C LYS A 377 14.01 -0.43 12.11
N LEU A 378 13.29 -1.32 11.43
CA LEU A 378 12.78 -1.10 10.08
C LEU A 378 11.79 0.08 10.03
N ALA A 379 10.87 0.18 10.98
CA ALA A 379 9.93 1.29 11.08
C ALA A 379 10.64 2.64 11.29
N ARG A 380 11.65 2.69 12.17
CA ARG A 380 12.44 3.91 12.38
C ARG A 380 13.21 4.31 11.12
N LYS A 381 13.90 3.35 10.47
CA LYS A 381 14.60 3.60 9.20
C LYS A 381 13.63 4.07 8.10
N ALA A 382 12.43 3.47 8.03
CA ALA A 382 11.39 3.89 7.10
C ALA A 382 10.94 5.33 7.38
N ALA A 383 10.69 5.69 8.64
CA ALA A 383 10.29 7.04 9.04
C ALA A 383 11.38 8.08 8.73
N GLN A 384 12.65 7.74 8.93
CA GLN A 384 13.78 8.60 8.56
C GLN A 384 13.92 8.76 7.05
N ARG A 385 13.74 7.68 6.29
CA ARG A 385 13.86 7.68 4.82
C ARG A 385 12.70 8.36 4.13
N PHE A 386 11.51 8.27 4.71
CA PHE A 386 10.23 8.73 4.17
C PHE A 386 9.49 9.60 5.19
N PRO A 387 10.00 10.81 5.54
CA PRO A 387 9.48 11.61 6.65
C PRO A 387 8.02 12.05 6.48
N GLN A 388 7.54 12.13 5.23
CA GLN A 388 6.16 12.48 4.93
C GLN A 388 5.18 11.30 5.02
N ALA A 389 5.68 10.06 5.05
CA ALA A 389 4.85 8.88 5.21
C ALA A 389 4.40 8.71 6.66
N GLU A 390 3.17 8.24 6.87
CA GLU A 390 2.76 7.74 8.18
C GLU A 390 3.29 6.32 8.34
N VAL A 391 4.18 6.11 9.32
CA VAL A 391 4.70 4.77 9.65
C VAL A 391 3.97 4.23 10.86
N CYS A 392 3.40 3.04 10.72
CA CYS A 392 2.68 2.33 11.78
C CYS A 392 3.23 0.92 11.97
N ALA A 393 2.98 0.35 13.14
CA ALA A 393 3.38 -1.00 13.52
C ALA A 393 2.17 -1.90 13.77
N PHE A 394 2.25 -3.16 13.33
CA PHE A 394 1.25 -4.20 13.53
C PHE A 394 1.90 -5.44 14.17
N PRO A 395 2.15 -5.44 15.49
CA PRO A 395 2.62 -6.61 16.21
C PRO A 395 1.46 -7.60 16.43
N LEU A 396 1.57 -8.82 15.89
CA LEU A 396 0.54 -9.86 16.03
C LEU A 396 0.46 -10.46 17.44
N VAL A 397 1.62 -10.71 18.05
CA VAL A 397 1.74 -11.38 19.37
C VAL A 397 2.80 -10.78 20.28
N GLY A 398 3.56 -9.81 19.77
CA GLY A 398 4.62 -9.14 20.51
C GLY A 398 4.07 -8.12 21.52
N SER A 399 4.89 -7.79 22.53
CA SER A 399 4.53 -6.76 23.51
C SER A 399 4.43 -5.35 22.91
N GLY A 400 4.93 -5.16 21.68
CA GLY A 400 4.98 -3.88 20.99
C GLY A 400 5.88 -2.84 21.67
N ILE A 401 6.60 -3.21 22.74
CA ILE A 401 7.48 -2.32 23.51
C ILE A 401 8.54 -1.67 22.60
N PRO A 402 9.23 -2.41 21.70
CA PRO A 402 10.22 -1.80 20.80
C PRO A 402 9.62 -0.67 19.93
N TYR A 403 8.41 -0.85 19.40
CA TYR A 403 7.71 0.17 18.62
C TYR A 403 7.28 1.38 19.47
N LYS A 404 6.82 1.15 20.70
CA LYS A 404 6.45 2.25 21.62
C LYS A 404 7.64 3.16 21.95
N LYS A 405 8.82 2.57 22.19
CA LYS A 405 10.04 3.31 22.56
C LYS A 405 10.45 4.33 21.49
N ILE A 406 10.18 4.03 20.22
CA ILE A 406 10.49 4.92 19.09
C ILE A 406 9.30 5.80 18.66
N GLY A 407 8.20 5.81 19.43
CA GLY A 407 7.03 6.64 19.16
C GLY A 407 6.19 6.24 17.94
N VAL A 408 6.36 5.02 17.41
CA VAL A 408 5.58 4.55 16.26
C VAL A 408 4.18 4.14 16.70
N ARG A 409 3.17 4.60 15.94
CA ARG A 409 1.76 4.27 16.18
C ARG A 409 1.52 2.78 16.00
N ILE A 410 0.88 2.13 16.99
CA ILE A 410 0.57 0.69 16.97
C ILE A 410 -0.90 0.47 16.61
N LEU A 411 -1.17 -0.42 15.67
CA LEU A 411 -2.48 -0.82 15.17
C LEU A 411 -2.56 -2.35 15.31
N PRO A 412 -3.51 -3.06 15.99
CA PRO A 412 -4.62 -2.84 16.95
C PRO A 412 -4.22 -3.08 18.45
N PRO A 413 -5.14 -3.14 19.46
CA PRO A 413 -4.75 -3.37 20.87
C PRO A 413 -3.80 -4.54 21.09
N LEU A 414 -2.77 -4.27 21.91
CA LEU A 414 -1.73 -5.22 22.28
C LEU A 414 -2.31 -6.42 23.00
N SER A 415 -2.05 -7.61 22.46
CA SER A 415 -2.35 -8.89 23.09
C SER A 415 -1.05 -9.55 23.52
N LYS A 416 -0.82 -9.67 24.83
CA LYS A 416 0.23 -10.55 25.35
C LYS A 416 -0.24 -11.99 25.18
N SER A 417 0.38 -12.76 24.30
CA SER A 417 0.16 -14.22 24.29
C SER A 417 0.75 -14.83 25.58
N PRO A 418 0.00 -15.68 26.33
CA PRO A 418 0.50 -16.39 27.52
C PRO A 418 1.71 -17.29 27.23
N THR A 419 1.90 -17.71 25.97
CA THR A 419 2.93 -18.67 25.53
C THR A 419 4.11 -17.99 24.82
N GLY A 420 4.06 -16.66 24.60
CA GLY A 420 5.13 -15.87 23.98
C GLY A 420 5.35 -16.13 22.48
N GLY A 421 4.42 -16.80 21.80
CA GLY A 421 4.42 -17.08 20.36
C GLY A 421 3.18 -17.91 19.97
N ILE A 422 2.98 -18.20 18.68
CA ILE A 422 1.82 -18.98 18.22
C ILE A 422 2.19 -20.45 18.16
N ILE A 423 1.51 -21.26 18.98
CA ILE A 423 1.39 -22.73 18.93
C ILE A 423 2.73 -23.47 18.75
N LYS A 424 3.38 -23.82 19.86
CA LYS A 424 4.37 -24.92 19.87
C LYS A 424 3.73 -26.20 20.38
N TYR A 425 3.39 -27.08 19.44
CA TYR A 425 3.31 -28.55 19.56
C TYR A 425 2.45 -29.22 20.66
N HIS A 426 1.53 -28.52 21.35
CA HIS A 426 0.60 -29.18 22.28
C HIS A 426 -0.83 -28.65 22.17
N LEU A 427 -1.80 -29.56 21.96
CA LEU A 427 -3.25 -29.27 21.94
C LEU A 427 -3.75 -28.56 23.21
N HIS A 428 -3.06 -28.77 24.33
CA HIS A 428 -3.36 -28.13 25.62
C HIS A 428 -3.08 -26.63 25.64
N ASP A 429 -2.03 -26.17 24.95
CA ASP A 429 -1.66 -24.75 24.89
C ASP A 429 -2.63 -23.98 23.96
N LEU A 430 -3.06 -24.62 22.87
CA LEU A 430 -4.13 -24.12 22.01
C LEU A 430 -5.46 -23.96 22.79
N TYR A 431 -5.79 -24.91 23.66
CA TYR A 431 -6.99 -24.82 24.50
C TYR A 431 -6.91 -23.67 25.50
N ARG A 432 -5.76 -23.42 26.15
CA ARG A 432 -5.57 -22.25 27.02
C ARG A 432 -5.73 -20.94 26.28
N GLU A 433 -5.19 -20.83 25.06
CA GLU A 433 -5.32 -19.63 24.23
C GLU A 433 -6.76 -19.39 23.77
N ILE A 434 -7.50 -20.44 23.39
CA ILE A 434 -8.94 -20.36 23.07
C ILE A 434 -9.73 -19.86 24.28
N LYS A 435 -9.45 -20.41 25.48
CA LYS A 435 -10.09 -19.99 26.74
C LYS A 435 -9.73 -18.55 27.12
N ALA A 436 -8.56 -18.05 26.71
CA ALA A 436 -8.12 -16.67 26.88
C ALA A 436 -8.68 -15.68 25.84
N GLY A 437 -9.50 -16.14 24.89
CA GLY A 437 -10.21 -15.27 23.93
C GLY A 437 -9.56 -15.13 22.55
N LEU A 438 -8.73 -16.08 22.12
CA LEU A 438 -8.03 -16.08 20.83
C LEU A 438 -8.91 -15.73 19.63
N PHE A 439 -10.13 -16.28 19.51
CA PHE A 439 -11.03 -15.97 18.38
C PHE A 439 -11.47 -14.50 18.35
N ARG A 440 -11.73 -13.91 19.51
CA ARG A 440 -12.10 -12.48 19.63
C ARG A 440 -10.91 -11.59 19.25
N GLN A 441 -9.71 -12.02 19.61
CA GLN A 441 -8.47 -11.33 19.27
C GLN A 441 -8.19 -11.38 17.76
N ILE A 442 -8.25 -12.56 17.15
CA ILE A 442 -8.11 -12.72 15.69
C ILE A 442 -9.16 -11.88 14.96
N SER A 443 -10.42 -11.90 15.41
CA SER A 443 -11.47 -11.06 14.82
C SER A 443 -11.15 -9.56 14.90
N ARG A 444 -10.65 -9.07 16.04
CA ARG A 444 -10.19 -7.67 16.18
C ARG A 444 -9.00 -7.36 15.28
N GLN A 445 -8.04 -8.28 15.15
CA GLN A 445 -6.88 -8.12 14.28
C GLN A 445 -7.28 -8.08 12.81
N LEU A 446 -8.20 -8.95 12.38
CA LEU A 446 -8.75 -8.93 11.02
C LEU A 446 -9.56 -7.66 10.75
N SER A 447 -10.34 -7.18 11.72
CA SER A 447 -11.07 -5.91 11.60
C SER A 447 -10.13 -4.72 11.47
N ALA A 448 -8.99 -4.73 12.17
CA ALA A 448 -7.97 -3.68 12.03
C ALA A 448 -7.29 -3.71 10.66
N TRP A 449 -7.05 -4.91 10.11
CA TRP A 449 -6.58 -5.01 8.72
C TRP A 449 -7.59 -4.50 7.71
N ASP A 450 -8.88 -4.78 7.90
CA ASP A 450 -9.94 -4.31 7.01
C ASP A 450 -10.00 -2.78 6.95
N GLN A 451 -9.82 -2.11 8.09
CA GLN A 451 -9.72 -0.64 8.16
C GLN A 451 -8.52 -0.07 7.39
N LEU A 452 -7.46 -0.86 7.24
CA LEU A 452 -6.24 -0.46 6.54
C LEU A 452 -6.24 -0.82 5.06
N ARG A 453 -7.25 -1.56 4.55
CA ARG A 453 -7.24 -2.11 3.18
C ARG A 453 -7.13 -1.05 2.09
N SER A 454 -7.77 0.11 2.28
CA SER A 454 -7.75 1.22 1.31
C SER A 454 -6.55 2.16 1.46
N SER A 455 -5.98 2.30 2.65
CA SER A 455 -4.92 3.29 2.94
C SER A 455 -3.50 2.70 2.99
N CYS A 456 -3.38 1.44 3.42
CA CYS A 456 -2.08 0.80 3.63
C CYS A 456 -1.37 0.47 2.30
N ARG A 457 -0.07 0.75 2.25
CA ARG A 457 0.82 0.34 1.16
C ARG A 457 1.12 -1.16 1.20
N THR A 458 2.09 -1.59 0.39
CA THR A 458 2.72 -2.90 0.58
C THR A 458 3.23 -3.02 2.02
N VAL A 459 2.73 -4.03 2.74
CA VAL A 459 3.13 -4.28 4.13
C VAL A 459 4.56 -4.80 4.19
N LEU A 460 5.34 -4.30 5.14
CA LEU A 460 6.66 -4.79 5.48
C LEU A 460 6.52 -5.84 6.59
N CYS A 461 6.61 -7.12 6.24
CA CYS A 461 6.48 -8.22 7.19
C CYS A 461 7.85 -8.65 7.71
N VAL A 462 8.03 -8.72 9.03
CA VAL A 462 9.23 -9.25 9.69
C VAL A 462 8.82 -10.49 10.49
N GLY A 463 9.14 -11.68 9.99
CA GLY A 463 8.72 -12.92 10.63
C GLY A 463 8.66 -14.13 9.71
N ASP A 464 7.52 -14.83 9.73
CA ASP A 464 7.33 -16.13 9.05
C ASP A 464 6.07 -16.21 8.17
N ALA A 465 5.83 -17.39 7.59
CA ALA A 465 4.69 -17.66 6.72
C ALA A 465 3.33 -17.45 7.42
N TYR A 466 3.24 -17.58 8.75
CA TYR A 466 1.99 -17.32 9.47
C TYR A 466 1.64 -15.83 9.43
N LEU A 467 2.62 -14.96 9.72
CA LEU A 467 2.46 -13.50 9.59
C LEU A 467 2.04 -13.12 8.18
N LEU A 468 2.64 -13.75 7.16
CA LEU A 468 2.28 -13.52 5.77
C LEU A 468 0.83 -13.91 5.49
N CYS A 469 0.38 -15.10 5.88
CA CYS A 469 -1.00 -15.54 5.69
C CYS A 469 -1.99 -14.59 6.36
N HIS A 470 -1.71 -14.18 7.61
CA HIS A 470 -2.55 -13.24 8.34
C HIS A 470 -2.63 -11.88 7.63
N THR A 471 -1.51 -11.40 7.11
CA THR A 471 -1.43 -10.13 6.37
C THR A 471 -2.17 -10.22 5.04
N LEU A 472 -1.96 -11.28 4.26
CA LEU A 472 -2.63 -11.49 2.97
C LEU A 472 -4.14 -11.59 3.13
N TRP A 473 -4.61 -12.34 4.12
CA TRP A 473 -6.03 -12.47 4.39
C TRP A 473 -6.67 -11.14 4.80
N GLY A 474 -5.95 -10.32 5.58
CA GLY A 474 -6.42 -9.01 6.01
C GLY A 474 -6.42 -7.95 4.90
N GLN A 475 -5.30 -7.83 4.18
CA GLN A 475 -5.02 -6.73 3.26
C GLN A 475 -5.27 -7.03 1.78
N GLY A 476 -5.10 -8.30 1.39
CA GLY A 476 -5.19 -8.74 0.00
C GLY A 476 -4.09 -8.23 -0.93
N LYS A 477 -3.02 -7.63 -0.38
CA LYS A 477 -1.86 -7.12 -1.13
C LYS A 477 -0.63 -7.99 -0.87
N LYS A 478 0.18 -8.24 -1.91
CA LYS A 478 1.47 -8.93 -1.74
C LYS A 478 2.39 -8.12 -0.84
N ALA A 479 3.08 -8.77 0.10
CA ALA A 479 3.96 -8.14 1.08
C ALA A 479 5.43 -8.08 0.62
N LEU A 480 6.24 -7.24 1.28
CA LEU A 480 7.70 -7.41 1.35
C LEU A 480 8.02 -8.20 2.62
N MET A 481 8.84 -9.24 2.49
CA MET A 481 9.06 -10.18 3.58
C MET A 481 10.51 -10.19 4.02
N VAL A 482 10.75 -9.91 5.29
CA VAL A 482 12.02 -10.16 5.99
C VAL A 482 11.84 -11.46 6.76
N ALA A 483 12.31 -12.56 6.17
CA ALA A 483 12.15 -13.91 6.70
C ALA A 483 13.23 -14.20 7.76
N THR A 484 12.86 -14.07 9.03
CA THR A 484 13.77 -14.20 10.18
C THR A 484 13.69 -15.56 10.88
N ALA A 485 12.56 -16.26 10.76
CA ALA A 485 12.23 -17.40 11.62
C ALA A 485 12.83 -18.75 11.18
N LYS A 486 12.84 -19.06 9.87
CA LYS A 486 13.30 -20.34 9.32
C LYS A 486 14.59 -20.18 8.52
N THR A 487 15.43 -21.20 8.59
CA THR A 487 16.66 -21.31 7.80
C THR A 487 16.97 -22.76 7.48
N LYS A 488 17.59 -22.97 6.32
CA LYS A 488 18.08 -24.26 5.85
C LYS A 488 19.03 -24.94 6.86
N PHE A 489 19.76 -24.17 7.66
CA PHE A 489 20.64 -24.71 8.70
C PHE A 489 19.88 -25.50 9.79
N ILE A 490 18.59 -25.24 9.99
CA ILE A 490 17.75 -25.94 10.98
C ILE A 490 16.79 -26.89 10.28
N SER A 491 15.98 -26.34 9.37
CA SER A 491 15.03 -27.07 8.54
C SER A 491 14.66 -26.21 7.34
N GLY A 492 14.74 -26.81 6.15
CA GLY A 492 14.31 -26.17 4.91
C GLY A 492 12.83 -25.78 4.92
N HIS A 493 12.46 -24.90 4.01
CA HIS A 493 11.08 -24.45 3.86
C HIS A 493 10.24 -25.55 3.23
N TRP A 494 9.01 -25.72 3.74
CA TRP A 494 8.10 -26.67 3.13
C TRP A 494 7.66 -26.18 1.74
N LYS A 495 7.27 -27.09 0.84
CA LYS A 495 6.75 -26.72 -0.49
C LYS A 495 5.56 -25.76 -0.40
N LEU A 496 4.70 -25.93 0.61
CA LEU A 496 3.57 -25.03 0.86
C LEU A 496 4.03 -23.63 1.29
N GLU A 497 5.05 -23.51 2.14
CA GLU A 497 5.59 -22.21 2.57
C GLU A 497 6.25 -21.50 1.39
N SER A 498 7.04 -22.22 0.60
CA SER A 498 7.65 -21.68 -0.62
C SER A 498 6.57 -21.23 -1.63
N PHE A 499 5.48 -22.00 -1.76
CA PHE A 499 4.33 -21.61 -2.57
C PHE A 499 3.67 -20.33 -2.06
N LEU A 500 3.48 -20.20 -0.74
CA LEU A 500 2.92 -19.00 -0.11
C LEU A 500 3.82 -17.79 -0.33
N TYR A 501 5.14 -17.91 -0.17
CA TYR A 501 6.08 -16.81 -0.46
C TYR A 501 6.04 -16.42 -1.93
N ARG A 502 6.04 -17.38 -2.86
CA ARG A 502 5.97 -17.11 -4.29
C ARG A 502 4.69 -16.37 -4.70
N LYS A 503 3.55 -16.71 -4.10
CA LYS A 503 2.25 -16.09 -4.43
C LYS A 503 1.98 -14.81 -3.64
N GLY A 504 2.46 -14.76 -2.40
CA GLY A 504 2.12 -13.75 -1.41
C GLY A 504 3.15 -12.64 -1.21
N CYS A 505 4.39 -12.82 -1.66
CA CYS A 505 5.44 -11.83 -1.53
C CYS A 505 5.81 -11.22 -2.88
N LYS A 506 6.24 -9.96 -2.87
CA LYS A 506 6.92 -9.33 -4.01
C LYS A 506 8.40 -9.72 -4.03
N LYS A 507 9.05 -9.67 -2.87
CA LYS A 507 10.45 -10.05 -2.64
C LYS A 507 10.62 -10.53 -1.19
N VAL A 508 11.54 -11.48 -0.99
CA VAL A 508 11.86 -12.07 0.32
C VAL A 508 13.34 -11.85 0.63
N TRP A 509 13.63 -11.19 1.74
CA TRP A 509 14.98 -11.07 2.31
C TRP A 509 15.14 -12.16 3.36
N THR A 510 16.08 -13.06 3.12
CA THR A 510 16.38 -14.16 4.03
C THR A 510 17.45 -13.76 5.03
N ARG A 511 17.57 -14.56 6.09
CA ARG A 511 18.61 -14.40 7.11
C ARG A 511 19.99 -14.93 6.72
N ASP A 512 20.07 -15.76 5.68
CA ASP A 512 21.30 -16.36 5.15
C ASP A 512 21.15 -16.68 3.65
N GLU A 513 22.30 -16.82 2.96
CA GLU A 513 22.37 -17.06 1.51
C GLU A 513 21.84 -18.44 1.15
N GLU A 514 22.12 -19.47 1.95
CA GLU A 514 21.69 -20.84 1.68
C GLU A 514 20.16 -20.97 1.63
N THR A 515 19.46 -20.24 2.51
CA THR A 515 17.99 -20.14 2.51
C THR A 515 17.49 -19.35 1.29
N ALA A 516 18.19 -18.29 0.86
CA ALA A 516 17.83 -17.58 -0.37
C ALA A 516 17.95 -18.50 -1.60
N VAL A 517 19.03 -19.28 -1.70
CA VAL A 517 19.24 -20.26 -2.78
C VAL A 517 18.11 -21.30 -2.79
N GLU A 518 17.76 -21.87 -1.64
CA GLU A 518 16.67 -22.85 -1.53
C GLU A 518 15.33 -22.26 -2.00
N LEU A 519 14.99 -21.05 -1.56
CA LEU A 519 13.74 -20.40 -1.94
C LEU A 519 13.72 -20.04 -3.44
N ARG A 520 14.86 -19.60 -4.01
CA ARG A 520 14.99 -19.35 -5.46
C ARG A 520 14.79 -20.62 -6.29
N GLN A 521 15.32 -21.76 -5.84
CA GLN A 521 15.09 -23.06 -6.49
C GLN A 521 13.60 -23.45 -6.50
N ASN A 522 12.82 -22.97 -5.53
CA ASN A 522 11.37 -23.15 -5.49
C ASN A 522 10.58 -22.03 -6.23
N GLY A 523 11.27 -21.14 -6.95
CA GLY A 523 10.68 -20.06 -7.74
C GLY A 523 10.23 -18.84 -6.93
N VAL A 524 10.72 -18.66 -5.70
CA VAL A 524 10.50 -17.46 -4.89
C VAL A 524 11.56 -16.41 -5.25
N THR A 525 11.15 -15.15 -5.38
CA THR A 525 12.07 -14.00 -5.53
C THR A 525 12.74 -13.72 -4.18
N ALA A 526 13.75 -14.52 -3.84
CA ALA A 526 14.47 -14.45 -2.57
C ALA A 526 15.93 -13.98 -2.72
N VAL A 527 16.39 -13.16 -1.78
CA VAL A 527 17.75 -12.61 -1.75
C VAL A 527 18.31 -12.61 -0.33
N PHE A 528 19.63 -12.59 -0.22
CA PHE A 528 20.36 -12.27 1.00
C PHE A 528 21.21 -11.04 0.72
N GLU A 529 20.85 -9.91 1.33
CA GLU A 529 21.49 -8.60 1.15
C GLU A 529 21.92 -8.07 2.53
N GLY A 530 22.47 -8.99 3.35
CA GLY A 530 22.73 -8.80 4.77
C GLY A 530 21.79 -9.62 5.65
N ASN A 531 22.18 -9.82 6.90
CA ASN A 531 21.42 -10.55 7.90
C ASN A 531 20.55 -9.58 8.74
N PRO A 532 19.21 -9.75 8.74
CA PRO A 532 18.30 -8.89 9.51
C PRO A 532 18.58 -8.83 11.01
N ILE A 533 19.21 -9.87 11.58
CA ILE A 533 19.63 -9.87 12.99
C ILE A 533 20.82 -8.94 13.19
N MET A 534 21.77 -8.95 12.25
CA MET A 534 22.95 -8.09 12.30
C MET A 534 22.61 -6.62 12.07
N ASP A 535 21.49 -6.31 11.42
CA ASP A 535 20.98 -4.94 11.37
C ASP A 535 20.77 -4.35 12.76
N LEU A 536 20.47 -5.13 13.81
CA LEU A 536 20.35 -4.61 15.19
C LEU A 536 21.65 -3.98 15.72
N SER A 537 22.82 -4.32 15.16
CA SER A 537 24.12 -3.85 15.63
C SER A 537 24.60 -2.50 15.09
N CYS A 538 23.85 -1.89 14.15
CA CYS A 538 24.38 -0.77 13.34
C CYS A 538 24.22 0.64 13.95
N ASP A 539 23.47 0.82 15.05
CA ASP A 539 23.21 2.18 15.58
C ASP A 539 24.08 2.54 16.78
N ASN A 540 25.22 1.88 16.95
CA ASN A 540 26.05 2.06 18.13
C ASN A 540 26.39 3.54 18.32
N THR A 541 25.89 4.08 19.43
CA THR A 541 26.35 5.35 19.96
C THR A 541 27.82 5.18 20.35
N LYS A 542 28.61 6.25 20.27
CA LYS A 542 30.03 6.23 20.69
C LYS A 542 30.19 6.16 22.22
N GLU A 543 29.23 5.58 22.94
CA GLU A 543 29.37 5.38 24.37
C GLU A 543 30.31 4.19 24.61
N THR A 544 31.42 4.47 25.28
CA THR A 544 32.38 3.44 25.67
C THR A 544 31.84 2.65 26.84
N VAL A 545 31.61 1.35 26.64
CA VAL A 545 31.28 0.45 27.74
C VAL A 545 32.45 0.42 28.73
N PRO A 546 32.20 0.66 30.04
CA PRO A 546 33.24 0.78 31.05
C PRO A 546 33.79 -0.60 31.42
N TRP A 547 34.63 -1.15 30.55
CA TRP A 547 35.41 -2.35 30.86
C TRP A 547 36.47 -2.02 31.92
N GLY A 548 36.46 -2.78 33.01
CA GLY A 548 37.54 -2.77 34.00
C GLY A 548 38.80 -3.50 33.51
N GLU A 549 39.76 -3.68 34.42
CA GLU A 549 40.98 -4.45 34.14
C GLU A 549 40.74 -5.97 34.16
N GLY A 550 41.47 -6.71 33.32
CA GLY A 550 41.39 -8.16 33.22
C GLY A 550 40.72 -8.67 31.93
N ARG A 551 40.36 -9.96 31.91
CA ARG A 551 39.69 -10.62 30.78
C ARG A 551 38.25 -10.11 30.67
N ARG A 552 37.85 -9.64 29.49
CA ARG A 552 36.56 -8.95 29.28
C ARG A 552 35.43 -9.94 28.97
N LEU A 553 34.60 -10.22 29.97
CA LEU A 553 33.49 -11.18 29.89
C LEU A 553 32.15 -10.46 29.76
N LEU A 554 31.44 -10.73 28.67
CA LEU A 554 30.07 -10.28 28.50
C LEU A 554 29.09 -11.31 29.06
N VAL A 555 28.03 -10.87 29.72
CA VAL A 555 27.06 -11.74 30.37
C VAL A 555 25.64 -11.38 29.92
N LEU A 556 24.93 -12.37 29.37
CA LEU A 556 23.54 -12.19 28.92
C LEU A 556 22.62 -13.19 29.65
N PRO A 557 21.92 -12.79 30.73
CA PRO A 557 21.15 -13.69 31.59
C PRO A 557 19.91 -14.28 30.91
N GLY A 558 19.48 -13.73 29.78
CA GLY A 558 18.27 -14.14 29.06
C GLY A 558 17.24 -13.01 28.98
N SER A 559 16.16 -13.26 28.24
CA SER A 559 15.12 -12.24 27.96
C SER A 559 13.72 -12.58 28.47
N ARG A 560 13.59 -13.67 29.23
CA ARG A 560 12.31 -14.22 29.72
C ARG A 560 12.35 -14.39 31.23
N GLU A 561 11.21 -14.71 31.86
CA GLU A 561 11.15 -15.01 33.31
C GLU A 561 12.16 -16.06 33.77
N ARG A 562 12.59 -16.96 32.88
CA ARG A 562 13.65 -17.93 33.17
C ARG A 562 14.99 -17.28 33.50
N ALA A 563 15.28 -16.08 32.99
CA ALA A 563 16.50 -15.31 33.27
C ALA A 563 16.69 -15.06 34.78
N TYR A 564 15.61 -14.88 35.54
CA TYR A 564 15.67 -14.73 37.00
C TYR A 564 16.21 -15.99 37.70
N LYS A 565 15.93 -17.18 37.15
CA LYS A 565 16.42 -18.47 37.65
C LYS A 565 17.83 -18.76 37.16
N ASP A 566 18.11 -18.47 35.90
CA ASP A 566 19.38 -18.80 35.26
C ASP A 566 20.52 -17.87 35.70
N LEU A 567 20.21 -16.68 36.25
CA LEU A 567 21.20 -15.75 36.80
C LEU A 567 22.13 -16.40 37.83
N GLY A 568 21.59 -17.22 38.74
CA GLY A 568 22.39 -17.87 39.79
C GLY A 568 23.42 -18.86 39.24
N LEU A 569 23.19 -19.42 38.05
CA LEU A 569 24.19 -20.25 37.36
C LEU A 569 25.37 -19.39 36.86
N LEU A 570 25.06 -18.29 36.17
CA LEU A 570 26.07 -17.38 35.62
C LEU A 570 26.92 -16.72 36.71
N LEU A 571 26.30 -16.26 37.80
CA LEU A 571 27.01 -15.63 38.92
C LEU A 571 27.97 -16.61 39.63
N ARG A 572 27.57 -17.87 39.79
CA ARG A 572 28.43 -18.91 40.36
C ARG A 572 29.62 -19.23 39.45
N ALA A 573 29.38 -19.33 38.13
CA ALA A 573 30.46 -19.53 37.17
C ALA A 573 31.44 -18.35 37.16
N LEU A 574 30.95 -17.11 37.13
CA LEU A 574 31.78 -15.90 37.19
C LEU A 574 32.63 -15.83 38.46
N SER A 575 32.06 -16.21 39.61
CA SER A 575 32.83 -16.27 40.87
C SER A 575 34.02 -17.22 40.74
N LYS A 576 33.80 -18.42 40.21
CA LYS A 576 34.85 -19.43 39.99
C LYS A 576 35.90 -19.00 38.97
N ILE A 577 35.50 -18.31 37.90
CA ILE A 577 36.44 -17.76 36.92
C ILE A 577 37.31 -16.70 37.60
N SER A 578 36.71 -15.80 38.39
CA SER A 578 37.42 -14.72 39.08
C SER A 578 38.44 -15.18 40.12
N GLU A 579 38.28 -16.40 40.66
CA GLU A 579 39.26 -17.02 41.56
C GLU A 579 40.55 -17.43 40.85
N ARG A 580 40.50 -17.63 39.52
CA ARG A 580 41.63 -18.15 38.72
C ARG A 580 42.21 -17.13 37.74
N CYS A 581 41.45 -16.10 37.35
CA CYS A 581 41.96 -15.01 36.53
C CYS A 581 41.24 -13.69 36.84
N ALA A 582 41.94 -12.57 36.65
CA ALA A 582 41.32 -11.25 36.74
C ALA A 582 40.33 -11.07 35.59
N ILE A 583 39.08 -10.71 35.93
CA ILE A 583 38.01 -10.52 34.95
C ILE A 583 37.35 -9.15 35.12
N ALA A 584 36.97 -8.57 33.99
CA ALA A 584 36.06 -7.45 33.90
C ALA A 584 34.75 -7.98 33.33
N ALA A 585 33.68 -8.00 34.14
CA ALA A 585 32.40 -8.56 33.74
C ALA A 585 31.35 -7.48 33.49
N VAL A 586 30.72 -7.50 32.32
CA VAL A 586 29.60 -6.61 31.98
C VAL A 586 28.37 -7.45 31.70
N MET A 587 27.27 -7.16 32.38
CA MET A 587 25.98 -7.79 32.16
C MET A 587 25.04 -6.84 31.44
N VAL A 588 24.36 -7.35 30.39
CA VAL A 588 23.33 -6.59 29.66
C VAL A 588 21.98 -7.29 29.82
N PRO A 589 21.14 -6.84 30.78
CA PRO A 589 19.78 -7.35 30.92
C PRO A 589 18.92 -6.99 29.71
N ALA A 590 18.05 -7.91 29.27
CA ALA A 590 17.11 -7.59 28.20
C ALA A 590 16.08 -6.53 28.67
N PRO A 591 15.56 -5.67 27.78
CA PRO A 591 14.59 -4.63 28.15
C PRO A 591 13.28 -5.14 28.77
N SER A 592 12.98 -6.43 28.64
CA SER A 592 11.82 -7.10 29.24
C SER A 592 12.04 -7.55 30.68
N ILE A 593 13.28 -7.47 31.18
CA ILE A 593 13.67 -7.91 32.53
C ILE A 593 13.66 -6.72 33.48
N ASP A 594 13.03 -6.90 34.63
CA ASP A 594 13.05 -5.96 35.73
C ASP A 594 14.35 -6.15 36.52
N ILE A 595 15.21 -5.12 36.52
CA ILE A 595 16.56 -5.20 37.08
C ILE A 595 16.50 -5.38 38.60
N ASP A 596 15.57 -4.72 39.28
CA ASP A 596 15.44 -4.84 40.74
C ASP A 596 15.01 -6.24 41.15
N THR A 597 14.11 -6.86 40.39
CA THR A 597 13.73 -8.26 40.56
C THR A 597 14.88 -9.20 40.23
N LEU A 598 15.66 -8.90 39.19
CA LEU A 598 16.86 -9.67 38.82
C LEU A 598 17.93 -9.62 39.92
N ALA A 599 18.19 -8.44 40.49
CA ALA A 599 19.13 -8.28 41.59
C ALA A 599 18.69 -9.04 42.85
N LYS A 600 17.39 -9.06 43.16
CA LYS A 600 16.85 -9.82 44.32
C LYS A 600 17.07 -11.33 44.23
N THR A 601 17.22 -11.89 43.02
CA THR A 601 17.53 -13.32 42.87
C THR A 601 19.03 -13.64 42.99
N ALA A 602 19.90 -12.63 42.99
CA ALA A 602 21.34 -12.76 43.21
C ALA A 602 21.68 -12.88 44.70
N VAL A 603 21.29 -13.99 45.35
CA VAL A 603 21.54 -14.21 46.77
C VAL A 603 23.05 -14.15 47.10
N GLY A 604 23.42 -13.31 48.06
CA GLY A 604 24.82 -13.11 48.48
C GLY A 604 25.61 -12.10 47.64
N TRP A 605 24.92 -11.29 46.83
CA TRP A 605 25.49 -10.18 46.06
C TRP A 605 24.87 -8.86 46.50
N GLU A 606 25.66 -7.79 46.46
CA GLU A 606 25.22 -6.42 46.75
C GLU A 606 24.96 -5.69 45.43
N PHE A 607 23.78 -5.05 45.30
CA PHE A 607 23.40 -4.28 44.12
C PHE A 607 23.21 -2.80 44.47
N ASP A 608 23.93 -1.91 43.78
CA ASP A 608 23.87 -0.45 44.01
C ASP A 608 23.09 0.32 42.92
N GLY A 609 22.45 -0.39 41.99
CA GLY A 609 21.74 0.18 40.84
C GLY A 609 22.49 0.08 39.52
N LEU A 610 23.83 -0.01 39.57
CA LEU A 610 24.71 -0.10 38.41
C LEU A 610 25.70 -1.27 38.51
N HIS A 611 26.01 -1.74 39.71
CA HIS A 611 27.00 -2.77 39.97
C HIS A 611 26.41 -3.88 40.83
N LEU A 612 26.80 -5.12 40.51
CA LEU A 612 26.53 -6.29 41.31
C LEU A 612 27.85 -6.83 41.86
N ARG A 613 28.06 -6.72 43.17
CA ARG A 613 29.36 -7.02 43.81
C ARG A 613 29.29 -8.20 44.77
N ARG A 614 30.37 -8.98 44.81
CA ARG A 614 30.59 -10.03 45.81
C ARG A 614 32.09 -10.23 46.03
N GLY A 615 32.57 -9.87 47.22
CA GLY A 615 34.01 -9.88 47.51
C GLY A 615 34.75 -8.89 46.58
N MET A 616 35.75 -9.38 45.84
CA MET A 616 36.51 -8.57 44.87
C MET A 616 35.90 -8.57 43.46
N LEU A 617 34.86 -9.36 43.20
CA LEU A 617 34.21 -9.43 41.90
C LEU A 617 33.15 -8.33 41.76
N ASP A 618 33.32 -7.49 40.75
CA ASP A 618 32.38 -6.43 40.37
C ASP A 618 31.83 -6.69 38.96
N ILE A 619 30.51 -6.78 38.84
CA ILE A 619 29.81 -6.94 37.56
C ILE A 619 29.04 -5.67 37.26
N VAL A 620 29.38 -5.01 36.14
CA VAL A 620 28.69 -3.81 35.69
C VAL A 620 27.38 -4.18 35.00
N ILE A 621 26.26 -3.64 35.47
CA ILE A 621 24.95 -3.74 34.82
C ILE A 621 24.83 -2.62 33.79
N TYR A 622 25.07 -2.96 32.53
CA TYR A 622 24.97 -2.04 31.40
C TYR A 622 23.56 -2.04 30.81
N ARG A 623 22.97 -0.85 30.68
CA ARG A 623 21.59 -0.64 30.20
C ARG A 623 21.50 -0.19 28.73
N GLY A 624 22.64 -0.08 28.05
CA GLY A 624 22.73 0.27 26.63
C GLY A 624 22.53 -0.93 25.70
N GLU A 625 22.95 -0.78 24.44
CA GLU A 625 22.72 -1.81 23.42
C GLU A 625 23.71 -2.96 23.55
N VAL A 626 23.25 -4.20 23.34
CA VAL A 626 24.10 -5.41 23.41
C VAL A 626 25.28 -5.31 22.44
N ALA A 627 25.06 -4.71 21.27
CA ALA A 627 26.08 -4.55 20.25
C ALA A 627 27.25 -3.65 20.69
N GLU A 628 26.99 -2.64 21.54
CA GLU A 628 28.02 -1.76 22.09
C GLU A 628 28.88 -2.53 23.10
N ALA A 629 28.23 -3.28 24.01
CA ALA A 629 28.93 -4.13 24.96
C ALA A 629 29.74 -5.23 24.27
N ALA A 630 29.26 -5.79 23.17
CA ALA A 630 29.98 -6.83 22.43
C ALA A 630 31.32 -6.36 21.83
N GLN A 631 31.47 -5.08 21.42
CA GLN A 631 32.67 -4.59 20.73
C GLN A 631 33.97 -4.68 21.57
N GLY A 632 33.86 -4.75 22.89
CA GLY A 632 35.02 -4.89 23.79
C GLY A 632 35.15 -6.26 24.46
N ALA A 633 34.23 -7.19 24.21
CA ALA A 633 34.18 -8.47 24.89
C ALA A 633 35.11 -9.51 24.24
N GLU A 634 35.79 -10.30 25.07
CA GLU A 634 36.63 -11.42 24.61
C GLU A 634 35.85 -12.74 24.56
N LEU A 635 34.87 -12.90 25.45
CA LEU A 635 34.02 -14.08 25.54
C LEU A 635 32.65 -13.69 26.09
N LEU A 636 31.60 -14.28 25.53
CA LEU A 636 30.22 -14.14 26.00
C LEU A 636 29.78 -15.37 26.79
N LEU A 637 29.35 -15.19 28.04
CA LEU A 637 28.52 -16.14 28.79
C LEU A 637 27.04 -15.82 28.54
N GLY A 638 26.45 -16.46 27.54
CA GLY A 638 25.19 -16.00 26.97
C GLY A 638 24.05 -17.00 27.03
N LEU A 639 22.92 -16.64 27.63
CA LEU A 639 21.69 -17.44 27.62
C LEU A 639 20.59 -16.84 26.73
N ALA A 640 20.83 -15.65 26.16
CA ALA A 640 19.85 -14.92 25.35
C ALA A 640 19.93 -15.29 23.84
N GLY A 641 18.85 -15.80 23.23
CA GLY A 641 18.88 -16.34 21.87
C GLY A 641 19.34 -15.37 20.76
N THR A 642 18.61 -14.27 20.56
CA THR A 642 18.94 -13.28 19.50
C THR A 642 20.19 -12.48 19.84
N ALA A 643 20.39 -12.15 21.11
CA ALA A 643 21.54 -11.37 21.56
C ALA A 643 22.85 -12.17 21.43
N ASN A 644 22.85 -13.49 21.70
CA ASN A 644 24.00 -14.35 21.42
C ASN A 644 24.36 -14.33 19.93
N GLN A 645 23.37 -14.33 19.04
CA GLN A 645 23.62 -14.21 17.60
C GLN A 645 24.30 -12.87 17.29
N VAL A 646 23.76 -11.73 17.74
CA VAL A 646 24.39 -10.42 17.52
C VAL A 646 25.86 -10.42 17.98
N CYS A 647 26.15 -10.94 19.18
CA CYS A 647 27.52 -11.02 19.69
C CYS A 647 28.42 -11.91 18.82
N ALA A 648 27.95 -13.09 18.43
CA ALA A 648 28.68 -14.00 17.55
C ALA A 648 29.01 -13.34 16.19
N GLY A 649 28.05 -12.63 15.59
CA GLY A 649 28.25 -11.92 14.33
C GLY A 649 29.17 -10.70 14.45
N LEU A 650 29.27 -10.09 15.65
CA LEU A 650 30.29 -9.10 15.96
C LEU A 650 31.66 -9.74 16.25
N GLY A 651 31.73 -11.07 16.28
CA GLY A 651 32.94 -11.84 16.47
C GLY A 651 33.28 -12.10 17.92
N VAL A 652 32.33 -12.02 18.85
CA VAL A 652 32.50 -12.45 20.22
C VAL A 652 32.18 -13.95 20.32
N PRO A 653 33.15 -14.82 20.67
CA PRO A 653 32.90 -16.23 20.92
C PRO A 653 31.82 -16.42 21.99
N VAL A 654 30.93 -17.39 21.78
CA VAL A 654 29.78 -17.61 22.67
C VAL A 654 29.96 -18.90 23.46
N LEU A 655 29.83 -18.83 24.77
CA LEU A 655 29.72 -19.98 25.66
C LEU A 655 28.33 -19.99 26.29
N SER A 656 27.65 -21.12 26.15
CA SER A 656 26.26 -21.32 26.56
C SER A 656 26.05 -22.71 27.13
N VAL A 657 24.88 -22.93 27.73
CA VAL A 657 24.51 -24.24 28.28
C VAL A 657 23.63 -25.04 27.34
N ILE A 658 23.67 -26.37 27.47
CA ILE A 658 22.83 -27.29 26.72
C ILE A 658 21.38 -27.10 27.16
N GLU A 659 20.59 -26.54 26.24
CA GLU A 659 19.15 -26.38 26.36
C GLU A 659 18.52 -26.68 25.00
N LYS A 660 17.28 -27.17 24.98
CA LYS A 660 16.53 -27.42 23.73
C LYS A 660 16.57 -26.24 22.74
N GLY A 661 16.46 -24.99 23.24
CA GLY A 661 16.57 -23.79 22.40
C GLY A 661 17.98 -23.54 21.86
N LYS A 662 19.00 -23.81 22.68
CA LYS A 662 20.41 -23.61 22.35
C LYS A 662 20.96 -24.66 21.39
N LEU A 663 20.48 -25.90 21.45
CA LEU A 663 20.78 -26.92 20.44
C LEU A 663 20.37 -26.49 19.03
N VAL A 664 19.27 -25.74 18.91
CA VAL A 664 18.84 -25.17 17.63
C VAL A 664 19.73 -23.99 17.23
N GLN A 665 20.09 -23.13 18.19
CA GLN A 665 20.98 -21.97 17.97
C GLN A 665 22.39 -22.41 17.52
N LYS A 666 22.93 -23.48 18.10
CA LYS A 666 24.24 -24.05 17.74
C LYS A 666 24.33 -24.43 16.25
N LYS A 667 23.22 -24.84 15.63
CA LYS A 667 23.19 -25.09 14.17
C LYS A 667 23.36 -23.81 13.34
N LEU A 668 22.91 -22.66 13.87
CA LEU A 668 23.04 -21.35 13.25
C LEU A 668 24.46 -20.80 13.41
N LEU A 669 24.98 -20.88 14.63
CA LEU A 669 26.25 -20.30 15.03
C LEU A 669 27.45 -21.18 14.68
N GLY A 670 27.23 -22.47 14.42
CA GLY A 670 28.30 -23.41 14.12
C GLY A 670 29.32 -23.43 15.26
N ASP A 671 30.60 -23.35 14.92
CA ASP A 671 31.67 -23.39 15.92
C ASP A 671 31.85 -22.09 16.69
N SER A 672 31.13 -21.02 16.36
CA SER A 672 31.18 -19.78 17.14
C SER A 672 30.51 -19.88 18.52
N GLU A 673 29.76 -20.95 18.79
CA GLU A 673 29.11 -21.23 20.08
C GLU A 673 29.59 -22.56 20.67
N LEU A 674 30.10 -22.57 21.89
CA LEU A 674 30.35 -23.79 22.66
C LEU A 674 29.18 -24.04 23.62
N LEU A 675 28.63 -25.26 23.59
CA LEU A 675 27.59 -25.69 24.53
C LEU A 675 28.17 -26.65 25.56
N VAL A 676 27.88 -26.39 26.83
CA VAL A 676 28.29 -27.24 27.95
C VAL A 676 27.10 -27.64 28.82
N GLU A 677 27.26 -28.62 29.70
CA GLU A 677 26.22 -28.98 30.67
C GLU A 677 25.83 -27.79 31.54
N ALA A 678 24.56 -27.75 31.99
CA ALA A 678 24.01 -26.64 32.76
C ALA A 678 24.50 -26.63 34.22
N ASP A 679 25.81 -26.55 34.40
CA ASP A 679 26.52 -26.59 35.66
C ASP A 679 27.57 -25.46 35.75
N ALA A 680 27.71 -24.87 36.94
CA ALA A 680 28.55 -23.69 37.12
C ALA A 680 30.05 -24.01 37.04
N ASP A 681 30.47 -25.19 37.50
CA ASP A 681 31.86 -25.64 37.42
C ASP A 681 32.24 -25.88 35.97
N VAL A 682 31.41 -26.64 35.25
CA VAL A 682 31.66 -26.97 33.85
C VAL A 682 31.70 -25.70 32.99
N LEU A 683 30.81 -24.74 33.26
CA LEU A 683 30.79 -23.45 32.55
C LEU A 683 32.04 -22.60 32.85
N ALA A 684 32.52 -22.60 34.09
CA ALA A 684 33.71 -21.86 34.49
C ALA A 684 34.99 -22.45 33.88
N GLU A 685 35.18 -23.77 33.97
CA GLU A 685 36.34 -24.45 33.38
C GLU A 685 36.38 -24.26 31.86
N ALA A 686 35.25 -24.43 31.17
CA ALA A 686 35.18 -24.20 29.73
C ALA A 686 35.48 -22.74 29.33
N ALA A 687 35.08 -21.77 30.16
CA ALA A 687 35.42 -20.36 29.93
C ALA A 687 36.94 -20.13 30.10
N LEU A 688 37.55 -20.69 31.13
CA LEU A 688 38.99 -20.59 31.38
C LEU A 688 39.81 -21.24 30.25
N ASP A 689 39.40 -22.43 29.80
CA ASP A 689 40.02 -23.12 28.67
C ASP A 689 39.98 -22.29 27.39
N LEU A 690 38.81 -21.70 27.07
CA LEU A 690 38.67 -20.80 25.93
C LEU A 690 39.54 -19.54 26.10
N LEU A 691 39.56 -18.95 27.29
CA LEU A 691 40.38 -17.77 27.55
C LEU A 691 41.89 -18.07 27.51
N ALA A 692 42.32 -19.32 27.72
CA ALA A 692 43.71 -19.72 27.58
C ALA A 692 44.12 -19.98 26.12
N ASP A 693 43.18 -20.27 25.22
CA ASP A 693 43.42 -20.60 23.81
C ASP A 693 43.01 -19.46 22.87
N ALA A 694 43.95 -18.55 22.62
CA ALA A 694 43.76 -17.43 21.70
C ALA A 694 43.45 -17.87 20.25
N GLY A 695 44.01 -19.00 19.81
CA GLY A 695 43.77 -19.54 18.47
C GLY A 695 42.34 -20.01 18.30
N ARG A 696 41.81 -20.71 19.30
CA ARG A 696 40.41 -21.14 19.33
C ARG A 696 39.44 -19.97 19.41
N LEU A 697 39.72 -18.95 20.24
CA LEU A 697 38.90 -17.74 20.28
C LEU A 697 38.86 -17.03 18.91
N ALA A 698 40.01 -16.91 18.24
CA ALA A 698 40.09 -16.30 16.91
C ALA A 698 39.29 -17.11 15.86
N TYR A 699 39.38 -18.43 15.90
CA TYR A 699 38.58 -19.31 15.02
C TYR A 699 37.08 -19.12 15.28
N MET A 700 36.63 -19.24 16.53
CA MET A 700 35.22 -19.04 16.90
C MET A 700 34.70 -17.65 16.48
N SER A 701 35.54 -16.62 16.65
CA SER A 701 35.25 -15.24 16.23
C SER A 701 35.05 -15.14 14.71
N SER A 702 35.92 -15.77 13.92
CA SER A 702 35.83 -15.79 12.46
C SER A 702 34.60 -16.56 11.97
N GLU A 703 34.29 -17.70 12.58
CA GLU A 703 33.11 -18.51 12.27
C GLU A 703 31.81 -17.72 12.54
N GLY A 704 31.73 -17.00 13.66
CA GLY A 704 30.55 -16.20 13.99
C GLY A 704 30.27 -15.10 12.96
N ARG A 705 31.33 -14.38 12.54
CA ARG A 705 31.25 -13.37 11.47
C ARG A 705 30.85 -13.98 10.13
N LEU A 706 31.42 -15.13 9.76
CA LEU A 706 31.11 -15.81 8.50
C LEU A 706 29.67 -16.32 8.47
N ARG A 707 29.21 -16.96 9.55
CA ARG A 707 27.87 -17.55 9.68
C ARG A 707 26.76 -16.51 9.65
N LEU A 708 26.95 -15.38 10.33
CA LEU A 708 25.93 -14.35 10.40
C LEU A 708 26.07 -13.29 9.30
N GLY A 709 27.23 -13.15 8.68
CA GLY A 709 27.47 -12.16 7.64
C GLY A 709 27.36 -10.72 8.14
N GLN A 710 27.12 -9.81 7.21
CA GLN A 710 27.02 -8.37 7.48
C GLN A 710 25.57 -7.93 7.70
N SER A 711 25.38 -6.71 8.21
CA SER A 711 24.09 -6.02 8.20
C SER A 711 23.73 -5.47 6.82
N GLY A 712 22.55 -4.85 6.67
CA GLY A 712 22.12 -4.17 5.44
C GLY A 712 20.77 -4.62 4.91
N ALA A 713 20.18 -5.69 5.46
CA ALA A 713 18.94 -6.26 4.93
C ALA A 713 17.79 -5.25 5.00
N LEU A 714 17.67 -4.54 6.13
CA LEU A 714 16.61 -3.55 6.32
C LEU A 714 16.74 -2.35 5.37
N ASP A 715 17.97 -1.90 5.09
CA ASP A 715 18.19 -0.82 4.12
C ASP A 715 17.88 -1.30 2.70
N ALA A 716 18.23 -2.54 2.36
CA ALA A 716 17.92 -3.14 1.07
C ALA A 716 16.40 -3.26 0.83
N VAL A 717 15.62 -3.60 1.87
CA VAL A 717 14.13 -3.58 1.82
C VAL A 717 13.62 -2.18 1.46
N LEU A 718 14.14 -1.14 2.12
CA LEU A 718 13.69 0.23 1.91
C LEU A 718 14.15 0.79 0.56
N ASN A 719 15.34 0.41 0.07
CA ASN A 719 15.82 0.77 -1.26
C ASN A 719 14.94 0.15 -2.34
N TYR A 720 14.59 -1.14 -2.21
CA TYR A 720 13.65 -1.78 -3.11
C TYR A 720 12.28 -1.07 -3.11
N ALA A 721 11.75 -0.72 -1.93
CA ALA A 721 10.49 0.01 -1.84
C ALA A 721 10.58 1.43 -2.46
N ALA A 722 11.70 2.13 -2.28
CA ALA A 722 11.93 3.44 -2.85
C ALA A 722 11.96 3.41 -4.40
N GLU A 723 12.68 2.45 -4.96
CA GLU A 723 12.99 2.35 -6.39
C GLU A 723 11.91 1.63 -7.19
N HIS A 724 11.44 0.48 -6.70
CA HIS A 724 10.56 -0.42 -7.46
C HIS A 724 9.09 -0.23 -7.12
N LEU A 725 8.78 0.26 -5.91
CA LEU A 725 7.41 0.55 -5.48
C LEU A 725 7.10 2.05 -5.49
N GLY A 726 8.04 2.90 -5.94
CA GLY A 726 7.81 4.33 -6.10
C GLY A 726 7.54 5.08 -4.79
N TRP A 727 7.93 4.54 -3.63
CA TRP A 727 7.63 5.18 -2.35
C TRP A 727 8.27 6.57 -2.24
N LYS A 728 9.47 6.76 -2.81
CA LYS A 728 10.12 8.08 -2.90
C LYS A 728 9.29 9.09 -3.70
N LYS A 729 8.72 8.66 -4.84
CA LYS A 729 7.88 9.50 -5.70
C LYS A 729 6.58 9.89 -4.98
N ARG A 730 5.97 8.94 -4.26
CA ARG A 730 4.76 9.17 -3.46
C ARG A 730 4.97 10.17 -2.33
N THR A 731 6.08 10.07 -1.60
CA THR A 731 6.42 11.05 -0.56
C THR A 731 6.69 12.43 -1.15
N PHE A 732 7.35 12.51 -2.31
CA PHE A 732 7.58 13.76 -3.02
C PHE A 732 6.26 14.43 -3.44
N VAL A 733 5.36 13.67 -4.09
CA VAL A 733 4.06 14.18 -4.53
C VAL A 733 3.22 14.67 -3.36
N TYR A 734 3.19 13.92 -2.25
CA TYR A 734 2.49 14.37 -1.06
C TYR A 734 3.10 15.66 -0.48
N ASP A 735 4.44 15.74 -0.38
CA ASP A 735 5.13 16.93 0.11
C ASP A 735 4.76 18.17 -0.71
N GLU A 736 4.83 18.08 -2.04
CA GLU A 736 4.51 19.19 -2.93
C GLU A 736 3.03 19.60 -2.84
N LEU A 737 2.11 18.65 -2.80
CA LEU A 737 0.68 18.94 -2.65
C LEU A 737 0.34 19.53 -1.28
N SER A 738 0.99 19.05 -0.22
CA SER A 738 0.74 19.50 1.16
C SER A 738 1.13 20.97 1.39
N LYS A 739 2.07 21.50 0.60
CA LYS A 739 2.47 22.91 0.62
C LYS A 739 1.44 23.81 -0.08
N ARG A 740 0.62 23.26 -0.98
CA ARG A 740 -0.34 24.01 -1.81
C ARG A 740 -1.74 24.02 -1.22
N VAL A 741 -2.09 22.95 -0.51
CA VAL A 741 -3.41 22.78 0.09
C VAL A 741 -3.33 23.19 1.56
N LYS A 742 -4.16 24.17 1.97
CA LYS A 742 -4.24 24.58 3.37
C LYS A 742 -5.01 23.52 4.17
N PHE A 743 -4.31 22.83 5.07
CA PHE A 743 -4.97 22.01 6.08
C PHE A 743 -5.49 22.92 7.19
N ASP A 744 -6.80 22.91 7.42
CA ASP A 744 -7.33 23.45 8.67
C ASP A 744 -6.80 22.56 9.81
N GLY A 745 -5.99 23.15 10.69
CA GLY A 745 -5.29 22.46 11.77
C GLY A 745 -6.18 21.98 12.90
#